data_AF-A0A1M5U696-F1
#
_entry.id   AF-A0A1M5U696-F1
#
_cell.length_a   1.000
_cell.length_b   1.000
_cell.length_c   1.000
_cell.angle_alpha   90.00
_cell.angle_beta   90.00
_cell.angle_gamma   90.00
#
_symmetry.space_group_name_H-M   'P 1'
#
loop_
_entity.id
_entity.type
_entity.pdbx_description
1 polymer ?
#
loop_
_entity_poly.entity_id
_entity_poly.type
_entity_poly.pdbx_seq_one_letter_code
_entity_poly.pdbx_strand_id
1 'polypeptide(L)'
;MKKYLILLLSVSIFTSCHTETNENISVQKTWHHQTRELRYHPEGNEFVIINGEKRFNRALYGTNTGFRVEAGDLPEFGLYMTRYGGTLKLGLANNDTSIWLIDAENIKMTYGAGAIKYSIIDSILKDGKLELELLALQEADGMILKVNSNNIPEDVKLVWTFGGATGKRFSREGDLGADPESNFYLKAENCINNDIYLNEGAFNLYYSKGRETPKNAKPNNDEINNNKLITRKRIAGIVTTNSSLKIGDAHHLETPNELLNSKESDAPVVVGSLEFNHSTENYFMLYNPDTGVPATHKSMQSLYTKTDKIREKIANKFWMNTPDKYLNAAGAQLATAADAIWDNESYFMHGAVAWRMPLPGWRGAYAADWLGNHDRAKAHFRGYFAAQYTDPKSGPVVADPKTHLSRNKEEKGTSIFTSGYISRNPNKQSKPHHYDMNLVFINQLLWHFKWTGDTDFLKESWPVIERHLEWEKRNFDPDNDGLYNAYAAIWASDALQYSGGAVTHASAYNYSANKQAAELAKLIDENPAPYQKEAEKILKAINKRLWLENKGTYAEYQDLLGKKLVHPTPALWTIYHAIDEGISNPFQAYQATKYVDNNIPHIPVYTNDKTQENLYTLSTSNWMPYTWSINNVAMAEVLHTALAYWKSGRNNEAFKLMKGTMYDYMYMGSSPGNFGQLSHFDAFRGELYRDFADPVGVASRAFVEGLFGVKADIINKKIEITPGWPKDWQFAIMKTQDIGIDYKQNKNTDVYNITTNFKTDISLELILKVRREKIENVSVNGKKVEWQNKEDAVGQPQILIKTPIDSIFDIQITWSGADFSSPKSKYTVTPDEIIKIPFNKAKIVNLFNPQDVFSTIEKHTNDIQLKLKSSTGNKTLFVQLEQGKYKWWQPIQLNIISAIQIIKKEKGIENDFQIAVKNNTHKLINGTIEINQYQEKININNNSLSKNIKIPNNNLLPGTNLVNIKTKDIQYQKTYLNWNVKPNTNTVFETINLKNYYNDRIVNIFEEQYFSPRSPYPTLSIPVQGIGDWCSYKEHEEIDDSGLMTKARKDNQIVSPQGIPFNILGEPTDNIIFTSQWDNYPESVNIPLQGKAKHVYLLMAGSAHHMQTRMINGIVTVNYIDGSSDKLELISPENWWPIEQDYYQDDFAFDTGKPQPPRLYLKTGEWHMDSYEVLKKNGTNKIEGGAAQLLDLPLNNQKELKSLILETYSNDLVVGLMGATLVR
;
A
#
# COMPACT_ATOMS: atom_id res chain seq x y z
N MET A 1 -64.76 21.60 29.54
CA MET A 1 -65.65 21.93 28.39
C MET A 1 -65.00 23.09 27.66
N LYS A 2 -64.35 22.88 26.50
CA LYS A 2 -65.02 22.80 25.18
C LYS A 2 -65.99 23.98 25.08
N LYS A 3 -65.68 25.03 24.33
CA LYS A 3 -66.06 25.20 22.92
C LYS A 3 -66.00 26.72 22.66
N TYR A 4 -65.55 27.33 21.57
CA TYR A 4 -65.15 26.99 20.20
C TYR A 4 -64.08 28.05 19.81
N LEU A 5 -62.92 27.71 19.24
CA LEU A 5 -62.65 27.34 17.83
C LEU A 5 -62.61 28.56 16.87
N ILE A 6 -61.43 28.76 16.27
CA ILE A 6 -61.17 29.20 14.89
C ILE A 6 -61.34 30.70 14.59
N LEU A 7 -60.25 31.45 14.60
CA LEU A 7 -59.41 31.82 13.44
C LEU A 7 -58.28 32.74 13.97
N LEU A 8 -57.05 32.67 13.44
CA LEU A 8 -55.85 33.48 13.77
C LEU A 8 -54.81 32.85 14.73
N LEU A 9 -54.20 31.73 14.28
CA LEU A 9 -52.77 31.44 14.52
C LEU A 9 -52.00 31.97 13.29
N SER A 10 -50.80 32.52 13.37
CA SER A 10 -49.83 32.65 14.45
C SER A 10 -48.85 33.75 14.08
N VAL A 11 -48.62 34.62 15.06
CA VAL A 11 -47.90 35.89 15.03
C VAL A 11 -46.42 35.66 15.37
N SER A 12 -45.56 36.39 14.65
CA SER A 12 -44.21 36.83 15.06
C SER A 12 -43.06 35.82 15.10
N ILE A 13 -42.49 35.57 13.93
CA ILE A 13 -41.06 35.28 13.76
C ILE A 13 -40.56 36.31 12.75
N PHE A 14 -39.90 37.40 13.18
CA PHE A 14 -38.97 38.18 12.35
C PHE A 14 -38.17 39.17 13.21
N THR A 15 -36.84 39.12 13.09
CA THR A 15 -35.80 40.04 13.58
C THR A 15 -35.64 40.07 15.11
N SER A 16 -34.49 39.81 15.74
CA SER A 16 -33.09 40.03 15.36
C SER A 16 -32.18 39.31 16.38
N CYS A 17 -31.26 38.48 15.93
CA CYS A 17 -30.06 38.10 16.69
C CYS A 17 -28.86 38.07 15.74
N HIS A 18 -27.95 39.02 15.93
CA HIS A 18 -26.59 38.93 15.45
C HIS A 18 -25.89 37.76 16.13
N THR A 19 -25.63 36.70 15.37
CA THR A 19 -24.54 35.77 15.64
C THR A 19 -23.55 35.95 14.52
N GLU A 20 -22.34 36.41 14.86
CA GLU A 20 -21.18 36.36 13.99
C GLU A 20 -20.99 34.91 13.50
N THR A 21 -21.47 34.64 12.29
CA THR A 21 -21.00 33.50 11.52
C THR A 21 -19.56 33.82 11.13
N ASN A 22 -18.62 33.45 11.98
CA ASN A 22 -17.27 33.17 11.51
C ASN A 22 -17.43 32.10 10.43
N GLU A 23 -17.41 32.52 9.17
CA GLU A 23 -17.07 31.66 8.04
C GLU A 23 -15.66 31.14 8.31
N ASN A 24 -15.56 30.09 9.12
CA ASN A 24 -14.41 29.21 9.12
C ASN A 24 -14.40 28.60 7.72
N ILE A 25 -13.66 29.25 6.82
CA ILE A 25 -13.14 28.66 5.60
C ILE A 25 -12.37 27.42 6.07
N SER A 26 -13.05 26.29 6.09
CA SER A 26 -12.46 24.97 6.19
C SER A 26 -11.56 24.80 4.97
N VAL A 27 -10.30 25.21 5.11
CA VAL A 27 -9.21 24.68 4.30
C VAL A 27 -9.09 23.24 4.77
N GLN A 28 -9.47 22.29 3.91
CA GLN A 28 -9.25 20.88 4.17
C GLN A 28 -7.74 20.73 4.40
N LYS A 29 -7.33 20.49 5.64
CA LYS A 29 -5.91 20.37 6.00
C LYS A 29 -5.33 19.23 5.15
N THR A 30 -4.35 19.54 4.31
CA THR A 30 -3.61 18.54 3.54
C THR A 30 -3.09 17.46 4.48
N TRP A 31 -3.36 16.18 4.21
CA TRP A 31 -2.91 15.08 5.08
C TRP A 31 -1.35 14.99 5.13
N HIS A 32 -0.68 15.53 4.12
CA HIS A 32 0.77 15.65 4.01
C HIS A 32 1.30 16.97 4.61
N HIS A 33 2.62 17.02 4.87
CA HIS A 33 3.33 18.14 5.52
C HIS A 33 2.86 18.50 6.94
N GLN A 34 2.05 17.65 7.58
CA GLN A 34 1.70 17.80 8.98
C GLN A 34 2.72 17.11 9.87
N THR A 35 3.22 17.83 10.87
CA THR A 35 3.97 17.19 11.96
C THR A 35 2.98 16.46 12.86
N ARG A 36 3.16 15.15 13.02
CA ARG A 36 2.32 14.30 13.88
C ARG A 36 2.99 14.06 15.22
N GLU A 37 2.17 13.87 16.24
CA GLU A 37 2.64 13.52 17.57
C GLU A 37 3.13 12.07 17.60
N LEU A 38 4.28 11.87 18.23
CA LEU A 38 4.73 10.56 18.67
C LEU A 38 3.89 10.13 19.89
N ARG A 39 2.96 9.21 19.69
CA ARG A 39 2.03 8.77 20.75
C ARG A 39 2.66 7.75 21.70
N TYR A 40 3.33 6.76 21.13
CA TYR A 40 3.99 5.72 21.92
C TYR A 40 5.50 5.94 21.93
N HIS A 41 6.11 5.64 23.07
CA HIS A 41 7.55 5.66 23.25
C HIS A 41 8.08 4.26 23.59
N PRO A 42 9.27 3.88 23.09
CA PRO A 42 9.87 2.61 23.46
C PRO A 42 10.49 2.68 24.87
N GLU A 43 10.12 1.72 25.72
CA GLU A 43 10.76 1.45 27.01
C GLU A 43 11.20 -0.02 27.02
N GLY A 44 12.49 -0.29 26.77
CA GLY A 44 12.98 -1.65 26.55
C GLY A 44 12.33 -2.31 25.33
N ASN A 45 11.52 -3.34 25.56
CA ASN A 45 10.79 -4.09 24.52
C ASN A 45 9.27 -3.81 24.56
N GLU A 46 8.85 -2.71 25.19
CA GLU A 46 7.46 -2.35 25.39
C GLU A 46 7.14 -0.99 24.73
N PHE A 47 5.86 -0.80 24.39
CA PHE A 47 5.30 0.46 23.90
C PHE A 47 4.61 1.17 25.07
N VAL A 48 4.98 2.43 25.33
CA VAL A 48 4.51 3.18 26.50
C VAL A 48 3.85 4.47 26.07
N ILE A 49 2.73 4.81 26.72
CA ILE A 49 2.08 6.11 26.61
C ILE A 49 1.64 6.58 27.99
N ILE A 50 1.66 7.90 28.21
CA ILE A 50 1.14 8.55 29.41
C ILE A 50 -0.04 9.41 28.99
N ASN A 51 -1.18 9.22 29.63
CA ASN A 51 -2.43 9.94 29.36
C ASN A 51 -2.88 9.84 27.90
N GLY A 52 -2.74 8.64 27.31
CA GLY A 52 -3.34 8.35 26.01
C GLY A 52 -4.86 8.31 26.08
N GLU A 53 -5.51 8.59 24.96
CA GLU A 53 -6.96 8.84 24.89
C GLU A 53 -7.77 7.71 24.25
N LYS A 54 -7.13 6.72 23.61
CA LYS A 54 -7.86 5.72 22.81
C LYS A 54 -8.36 4.56 23.65
N ARG A 55 -9.60 4.15 23.39
CA ARG A 55 -10.24 2.98 24.01
C ARG A 55 -10.27 1.84 22.98
N PHE A 56 -10.13 0.59 23.43
CA PHE A 56 -10.29 -0.60 22.57
C PHE A 56 -9.42 -0.62 21.30
N ASN A 57 -8.32 0.13 21.26
CA ASN A 57 -7.42 0.25 20.10
C ASN A 57 -6.39 -0.88 20.00
N ARG A 58 -6.25 -1.75 21.00
CA ARG A 58 -5.29 -2.87 21.00
C ARG A 58 -5.95 -4.19 21.41
N ALA A 59 -5.89 -5.17 20.52
CA ALA A 59 -6.37 -6.52 20.78
C ALA A 59 -5.29 -7.37 21.49
N LEU A 60 -5.72 -8.12 22.51
CA LEU A 60 -4.96 -9.21 23.14
C LEU A 60 -5.58 -10.54 22.69
N TYR A 61 -4.81 -11.36 21.99
CA TYR A 61 -5.27 -12.60 21.37
C TYR A 61 -5.10 -13.81 22.30
N GLY A 62 -6.08 -14.71 22.27
CA GLY A 62 -6.08 -15.94 23.08
C GLY A 62 -5.93 -17.22 22.23
N THR A 63 -6.84 -18.16 22.45
CA THR A 63 -6.93 -19.56 21.96
C THR A 63 -6.99 -19.80 20.44
N ASN A 64 -6.63 -18.82 19.60
CA ASN A 64 -6.72 -18.89 18.12
C ASN A 64 -8.13 -19.22 17.56
N THR A 65 -9.22 -18.94 18.31
CA THR A 65 -10.63 -19.14 17.88
C THR A 65 -11.27 -17.89 17.26
N GLY A 66 -10.52 -16.80 17.13
CA GLY A 66 -11.06 -15.45 16.89
C GLY A 66 -11.49 -14.73 18.17
N PHE A 67 -11.36 -15.38 19.34
CA PHE A 67 -11.47 -14.74 20.65
C PHE A 67 -10.35 -13.71 20.86
N ARG A 68 -10.70 -12.57 21.46
CA ARG A 68 -9.76 -11.56 21.94
C ARG A 68 -10.36 -10.68 23.03
N VAL A 69 -9.46 -10.01 23.74
CA VAL A 69 -9.77 -8.90 24.66
C VAL A 69 -9.39 -7.61 23.97
N GLU A 70 -10.35 -6.71 23.81
CA GLU A 70 -10.13 -5.35 23.31
C GLU A 70 -9.78 -4.45 24.48
N ALA A 71 -8.58 -3.88 24.46
CA ALA A 71 -8.07 -2.98 25.48
C ALA A 71 -7.48 -1.74 24.80
N GLY A 72 -6.95 -0.79 25.57
CA GLY A 72 -6.39 0.42 24.96
C GLY A 72 -5.51 1.27 25.84
N ASP A 73 -5.35 2.54 25.47
CA ASP A 73 -4.60 3.51 26.29
C ASP A 73 -5.28 3.71 27.65
N LEU A 74 -6.61 3.54 27.70
CA LEU A 74 -7.44 3.66 28.89
C LEU A 74 -7.87 2.26 29.44
N PRO A 75 -7.96 2.09 30.78
CA PRO A 75 -8.20 0.81 31.44
C PRO A 75 -9.69 0.39 31.43
N GLU A 76 -10.19 0.04 30.24
CA GLU A 76 -11.52 -0.50 30.01
C GLU A 76 -11.47 -1.59 28.94
N PHE A 77 -12.17 -2.71 29.15
CA PHE A 77 -11.89 -3.95 28.41
C PHE A 77 -13.14 -4.57 27.82
N GLY A 78 -13.14 -4.76 26.49
CA GLY A 78 -14.22 -5.43 25.76
C GLY A 78 -13.87 -6.88 25.48
N LEU A 79 -14.83 -7.79 25.60
CA LEU A 79 -14.68 -9.18 25.20
C LEU A 79 -15.30 -9.41 23.82
N TYR A 80 -14.53 -10.03 22.91
CA TYR A 80 -15.06 -10.48 21.62
C TYR A 80 -14.93 -12.00 21.51
N MET A 81 -16.00 -12.71 21.85
CA MET A 81 -16.12 -14.17 21.86
C MET A 81 -16.55 -14.68 20.48
N THR A 82 -15.80 -14.31 19.43
CA THR A 82 -16.21 -14.31 18.00
C THR A 82 -17.42 -13.42 17.67
N ARG A 83 -18.10 -12.93 18.70
CA ARG A 83 -19.17 -11.92 18.70
C ARG A 83 -19.05 -11.12 19.98
N TYR A 84 -19.72 -9.98 20.05
CA TYR A 84 -19.58 -9.11 21.21
C TYR A 84 -20.07 -9.77 22.51
N GLY A 85 -19.15 -9.90 23.47
CA GLY A 85 -19.32 -10.58 24.76
C GLY A 85 -19.46 -9.64 25.95
N GLY A 86 -19.55 -8.32 25.72
CA GLY A 86 -19.71 -7.32 26.79
C GLY A 86 -18.41 -6.66 27.20
N THR A 87 -18.51 -5.73 28.15
CA THR A 87 -17.43 -4.81 28.53
C THR A 87 -17.28 -4.71 30.04
N LEU A 88 -16.03 -4.75 30.51
CA LEU A 88 -15.62 -4.51 31.89
C LEU A 88 -15.19 -3.04 32.03
N LYS A 89 -15.86 -2.32 32.93
CA LYS A 89 -15.50 -0.95 33.33
C LYS A 89 -15.00 -0.95 34.77
N LEU A 90 -13.96 -0.16 35.04
CA LEU A 90 -13.29 -0.06 36.34
C LEU A 90 -13.31 1.38 36.85
N GLY A 91 -13.50 1.58 38.16
CA GLY A 91 -13.53 2.88 38.82
C GLY A 91 -13.07 2.81 40.26
N LEU A 92 -12.82 3.98 40.86
CA LEU A 92 -12.47 4.14 42.27
C LEU A 92 -13.61 4.88 42.97
N ALA A 93 -13.84 4.52 44.23
CA ALA A 93 -14.79 5.21 45.07
C ALA A 93 -14.28 5.28 46.50
N ASN A 94 -14.57 6.39 47.18
CA ASN A 94 -14.50 6.50 48.62
C ASN A 94 -15.85 7.04 49.15
N ASN A 95 -15.88 7.47 50.42
CA ASN A 95 -17.11 7.96 51.03
C ASN A 95 -17.62 9.29 50.44
N ASP A 96 -16.74 10.08 49.82
CA ASP A 96 -17.06 11.45 49.37
C ASP A 96 -17.24 11.54 47.84
N THR A 97 -16.47 10.77 47.07
CA THR A 97 -16.33 10.92 45.62
C THR A 97 -16.11 9.58 44.91
N SER A 98 -16.24 9.57 43.59
CA SER A 98 -15.90 8.41 42.77
C SER A 98 -15.55 8.83 41.34
N ILE A 99 -14.63 8.09 40.71
CA ILE A 99 -14.17 8.32 39.34
C ILE A 99 -14.09 7.02 38.56
N TRP A 100 -14.39 7.05 37.26
CA TRP A 100 -14.02 5.93 36.38
C TRP A 100 -12.52 6.00 36.10
N LEU A 101 -11.84 4.85 36.02
CA LEU A 101 -10.39 4.82 35.83
C LEU A 101 -9.95 5.41 34.48
N ILE A 102 -10.86 5.47 33.50
CA ILE A 102 -10.60 6.12 32.21
C ILE A 102 -10.50 7.64 32.33
N ASP A 103 -10.99 8.23 33.43
CA ASP A 103 -11.00 9.67 33.71
C ASP A 103 -9.96 10.06 34.77
N ALA A 104 -9.06 9.14 35.15
CA ALA A 104 -8.03 9.39 36.16
C ALA A 104 -6.98 10.40 35.68
N GLU A 105 -6.40 11.16 36.62
CA GLU A 105 -5.45 12.24 36.31
C GLU A 105 -4.17 11.77 35.58
N ASN A 106 -3.64 10.60 35.97
CA ASN A 106 -2.45 10.02 35.35
C ASN A 106 -2.61 8.52 35.08
N ILE A 107 -2.55 8.16 33.80
CA ILE A 107 -2.61 6.78 33.31
C ILE A 107 -1.36 6.52 32.48
N LYS A 108 -0.41 5.77 33.03
CA LYS A 108 0.68 5.17 32.24
C LYS A 108 0.22 3.81 31.73
N MET A 109 0.05 3.67 30.43
CA MET A 109 -0.20 2.38 29.76
C MET A 109 1.10 1.85 29.16
N THR A 110 1.35 0.55 29.36
CA THR A 110 2.48 -0.18 28.78
C THR A 110 1.97 -1.43 28.08
N TYR A 111 2.27 -1.56 26.79
CA TYR A 111 1.96 -2.74 25.99
C TYR A 111 3.24 -3.52 25.65
N GLY A 112 3.26 -4.81 26.02
CA GLY A 112 4.37 -5.71 25.79
C GLY A 112 3.92 -7.07 25.30
N ALA A 113 3.98 -7.30 23.98
CA ALA A 113 3.79 -8.61 23.32
C ALA A 113 2.65 -9.46 23.91
N GLY A 114 1.43 -8.92 23.86
CA GLY A 114 0.21 -9.60 24.31
C GLY A 114 -0.20 -9.37 25.78
N ALA A 115 0.51 -8.51 26.51
CA ALA A 115 0.12 -8.03 27.83
C ALA A 115 -0.05 -6.50 27.84
N ILE A 116 -1.04 -6.00 28.57
CA ILE A 116 -1.16 -4.56 28.87
C ILE A 116 -1.07 -4.36 30.37
N LYS A 117 -0.29 -3.35 30.77
CA LYS A 117 -0.14 -2.92 32.15
C LYS A 117 -0.58 -1.46 32.28
N TYR A 118 -1.27 -1.12 33.35
CA TYR A 118 -1.60 0.25 33.72
C TYR A 118 -1.02 0.60 35.08
N SER A 119 -0.54 1.84 35.18
CA SER A 119 -0.10 2.47 36.41
C SER A 119 -0.90 3.75 36.58
N ILE A 120 -1.77 3.78 37.59
CA ILE A 120 -2.76 4.83 37.78
C ILE A 120 -2.45 5.61 39.05
N ILE A 121 -2.42 6.94 38.91
CA ILE A 121 -2.29 7.91 39.99
C ILE A 121 -3.44 8.89 39.84
N ASP A 122 -4.10 9.19 40.95
CA ASP A 122 -5.23 10.10 40.99
C ASP A 122 -5.35 10.71 42.38
N SER A 123 -5.94 11.91 42.50
CA SER A 123 -6.16 12.58 43.78
C SER A 123 -6.95 11.73 44.78
N ILE A 124 -7.87 10.87 44.33
CA ILE A 124 -8.60 9.94 45.22
C ILE A 124 -7.67 8.93 45.91
N LEU A 125 -6.51 8.62 45.30
CA LEU A 125 -5.52 7.67 45.83
C LEU A 125 -4.49 8.33 46.78
N LYS A 126 -4.47 9.67 46.91
CA LYS A 126 -3.43 10.41 47.63
C LYS A 126 -2.03 10.05 47.11
N ASP A 127 -1.13 9.59 47.97
CA ASP A 127 0.21 9.12 47.60
C ASP A 127 0.22 7.65 47.11
N GLY A 128 -0.96 7.02 47.04
CA GLY A 128 -1.15 5.66 46.60
C GLY A 128 -1.11 5.49 45.08
N LYS A 129 -0.90 4.25 44.65
CA LYS A 129 -0.84 3.87 43.24
C LYS A 129 -1.60 2.57 43.01
N LEU A 130 -2.38 2.54 41.93
CA LEU A 130 -3.06 1.33 41.46
C LEU A 130 -2.32 0.76 40.24
N GLU A 131 -2.03 -0.54 40.28
CA GLU A 131 -1.40 -1.26 39.17
C GLU A 131 -2.32 -2.37 38.66
N LEU A 132 -2.49 -2.41 37.34
CA LEU A 132 -3.33 -3.37 36.64
C LEU A 132 -2.50 -4.12 35.61
N GLU A 133 -2.64 -5.44 35.51
CA GLU A 133 -2.03 -6.24 34.46
C GLU A 133 -3.06 -7.16 33.80
N LEU A 134 -3.30 -6.97 32.51
CA LEU A 134 -4.31 -7.67 31.73
C LEU A 134 -3.69 -8.68 30.76
N LEU A 135 -4.24 -9.89 30.76
CA LEU A 135 -3.91 -10.96 29.82
C LEU A 135 -5.17 -11.54 29.19
N ALA A 136 -5.08 -11.91 27.91
CA ALA A 136 -6.01 -12.85 27.28
C ALA A 136 -5.61 -14.29 27.67
N LEU A 137 -6.57 -15.07 28.15
CA LEU A 137 -6.36 -16.47 28.50
C LEU A 137 -5.97 -17.29 27.26
N GLN A 138 -5.04 -18.23 27.46
CA GLN A 138 -4.50 -19.08 26.40
C GLN A 138 -5.10 -20.49 26.39
N GLU A 139 -5.86 -20.86 27.42
CA GLU A 139 -6.46 -22.20 27.58
C GLU A 139 -7.99 -22.17 27.70
N ALA A 140 -8.59 -20.98 27.61
CA ALA A 140 -10.02 -20.73 27.55
C ALA A 140 -10.23 -19.37 26.88
N ASP A 141 -11.36 -19.16 26.23
CA ASP A 141 -11.72 -17.84 25.72
C ASP A 141 -12.10 -16.95 26.91
N GLY A 142 -11.27 -15.96 27.23
CA GLY A 142 -11.48 -15.08 28.36
C GLY A 142 -10.29 -14.19 28.70
N MET A 143 -10.45 -13.40 29.76
CA MET A 143 -9.42 -12.52 30.28
C MET A 143 -9.13 -12.81 31.74
N ILE A 144 -7.91 -12.51 32.16
CA ILE A 144 -7.52 -12.42 33.56
C ILE A 144 -6.81 -11.09 33.81
N LEU A 145 -7.27 -10.40 34.85
CA LEU A 145 -6.78 -9.10 35.29
C LEU A 145 -6.20 -9.26 36.69
N LYS A 146 -4.92 -8.92 36.83
CA LYS A 146 -4.24 -8.80 38.13
C LYS A 146 -4.36 -7.35 38.60
N VAL A 147 -4.72 -7.16 39.86
CA VAL A 147 -4.92 -5.86 40.50
C VAL A 147 -4.05 -5.79 41.76
N ASN A 148 -3.11 -4.85 41.76
CA ASN A 148 -2.23 -4.58 42.88
C ASN A 148 -2.44 -3.16 43.39
N SER A 149 -2.48 -3.00 44.70
CA SER A 149 -2.56 -1.71 45.38
C SER A 149 -1.28 -1.42 46.13
N ASN A 150 -0.80 -0.19 46.05
CA ASN A 150 0.34 0.28 46.83
C ASN A 150 -0.05 1.57 47.56
N ASN A 151 0.02 1.54 48.89
CA ASN A 151 -0.29 2.69 49.77
C ASN A 151 -1.65 3.38 49.48
N ILE A 152 -2.66 2.63 49.04
CA ILE A 152 -4.01 3.16 48.79
C ILE A 152 -4.75 3.36 50.14
N PRO A 153 -5.45 4.47 50.39
CA PRO A 153 -6.20 4.68 51.63
C PRO A 153 -7.25 3.59 51.90
N GLU A 154 -7.45 3.24 53.18
CA GLU A 154 -8.38 2.17 53.60
C GLU A 154 -9.85 2.44 53.23
N ASP A 155 -10.25 3.70 53.04
CA ASP A 155 -11.61 4.10 52.66
C ASP A 155 -11.86 4.07 51.15
N VAL A 156 -10.81 3.85 50.35
CA VAL A 156 -10.91 3.76 48.89
C VAL A 156 -11.09 2.31 48.48
N LYS A 157 -12.00 2.06 47.55
CA LYS A 157 -12.27 0.73 46.98
C LYS A 157 -12.28 0.76 45.47
N LEU A 158 -11.98 -0.38 44.85
CA LEU A 158 -12.15 -0.58 43.41
C LEU A 158 -13.60 -0.97 43.14
N VAL A 159 -14.32 -0.13 42.41
CA VAL A 159 -15.64 -0.42 41.86
C VAL A 159 -15.48 -0.94 40.43
N TRP A 160 -16.21 -1.98 40.07
CA TRP A 160 -16.18 -2.50 38.71
C TRP A 160 -17.56 -2.97 38.27
N THR A 161 -17.76 -2.99 36.95
CA THR A 161 -19.01 -3.50 36.37
C THR A 161 -18.76 -4.24 35.07
N PHE A 162 -19.54 -5.30 34.87
CA PHE A 162 -19.52 -6.09 33.64
C PHE A 162 -20.94 -6.31 33.12
N GLY A 163 -21.12 -6.10 31.82
CA GLY A 163 -22.39 -6.33 31.12
C GLY A 163 -22.32 -5.96 29.65
N GLY A 164 -23.48 -5.78 29.02
CA GLY A 164 -23.58 -5.36 27.63
C GLY A 164 -23.27 -6.48 26.62
N ALA A 165 -23.33 -7.74 27.05
CA ALA A 165 -23.09 -8.88 26.16
C ALA A 165 -24.31 -9.08 25.24
N THR A 166 -24.14 -8.93 23.93
CA THR A 166 -25.26 -9.01 22.97
C THR A 166 -25.15 -10.17 21.98
N GLY A 167 -23.94 -10.69 21.77
CA GLY A 167 -23.66 -11.63 20.68
C GLY A 167 -23.75 -10.99 19.29
N LYS A 168 -23.75 -9.66 19.19
CA LYS A 168 -23.78 -8.93 17.92
C LYS A 168 -22.50 -9.16 17.12
N ARG A 169 -22.65 -9.23 15.79
CA ARG A 169 -21.56 -9.18 14.82
C ARG A 169 -21.39 -7.75 14.34
N PHE A 170 -20.17 -7.22 14.38
CA PHE A 170 -19.83 -5.91 13.80
C PHE A 170 -19.44 -6.04 12.31
N SER A 171 -19.34 -4.92 11.58
CA SER A 171 -19.17 -4.93 10.11
C SER A 171 -17.86 -5.59 9.68
N ARG A 172 -16.78 -5.30 10.42
CA ARG A 172 -15.45 -5.88 10.29
C ARG A 172 -14.96 -6.40 11.64
N GLU A 173 -15.87 -7.05 12.35
CA GLU A 173 -15.61 -7.67 13.65
C GLU A 173 -15.10 -6.69 14.72
N GLY A 174 -15.29 -5.37 14.57
CA GLY A 174 -14.87 -4.35 15.53
C GLY A 174 -13.46 -3.83 15.29
N ASP A 175 -12.93 -3.96 14.08
CA ASP A 175 -11.54 -3.60 13.80
C ASP A 175 -11.31 -2.09 13.59
N LEU A 176 -10.06 -1.68 13.85
CA LEU A 176 -9.59 -0.30 13.78
C LEU A 176 -9.87 0.34 12.42
N GLY A 177 -10.45 1.54 12.48
CA GLY A 177 -10.80 2.38 11.33
C GLY A 177 -11.98 1.87 10.49
N ALA A 178 -12.40 0.61 10.66
CA ALA A 178 -13.51 0.02 9.91
C ALA A 178 -14.82 0.00 10.70
N ASP A 179 -14.76 -0.23 12.01
CA ASP A 179 -15.88 -0.14 12.94
C ASP A 179 -15.56 0.93 14.00
N PRO A 180 -16.54 1.73 14.47
CA PRO A 180 -16.30 2.72 15.51
C PRO A 180 -16.02 2.06 16.86
N GLU A 181 -15.07 2.59 17.63
CA GLU A 181 -14.75 2.09 18.98
C GLU A 181 -15.97 2.06 19.92
N SER A 182 -16.93 2.98 19.70
CA SER A 182 -18.18 3.07 20.47
C SER A 182 -19.07 1.82 20.40
N ASN A 183 -18.78 0.88 19.48
CA ASN A 183 -19.40 -0.43 19.45
C ASN A 183 -19.10 -1.28 20.71
N PHE A 184 -17.97 -1.02 21.38
CA PHE A 184 -17.56 -1.71 22.61
C PHE A 184 -17.98 -1.01 23.89
N TYR A 185 -18.69 0.13 23.81
CA TYR A 185 -19.09 0.85 25.02
C TYR A 185 -20.15 0.06 25.79
N LEU A 186 -20.02 0.06 27.12
CA LEU A 186 -21.09 -0.41 28.00
C LEU A 186 -22.25 0.59 27.94
N LYS A 187 -23.38 0.16 27.39
CA LYS A 187 -24.61 0.97 27.23
C LYS A 187 -25.79 0.19 27.80
N ALA A 188 -26.74 0.89 28.41
CA ALA A 188 -27.95 0.29 28.96
C ALA A 188 -28.71 -0.57 27.93
N GLU A 189 -28.86 -0.06 26.70
CA GLU A 189 -29.49 -0.76 25.57
C GLU A 189 -28.88 -2.15 25.27
N ASN A 190 -27.58 -2.33 25.52
CA ASN A 190 -26.89 -3.60 25.29
C ASN A 190 -27.10 -4.61 26.44
N CYS A 191 -27.60 -4.15 27.60
CA CYS A 191 -27.74 -4.95 28.82
C CYS A 191 -29.15 -5.54 28.97
N ILE A 192 -30.15 -5.02 28.25
CA ILE A 192 -31.57 -5.39 28.40
C ILE A 192 -31.84 -6.90 28.33
N ASN A 193 -31.05 -7.61 27.52
CA ASN A 193 -31.18 -9.05 27.34
C ASN A 193 -30.13 -9.85 28.13
N ASN A 194 -29.54 -9.33 29.20
CA ASN A 194 -28.58 -10.08 30.03
C ASN A 194 -29.34 -10.73 31.21
N ASP A 195 -29.24 -12.06 31.39
CA ASP A 195 -29.71 -12.72 32.62
C ASP A 195 -28.48 -12.98 33.50
N ILE A 196 -28.47 -12.46 34.74
CA ILE A 196 -27.32 -12.52 35.65
C ILE A 196 -27.66 -13.37 36.87
N TYR A 197 -26.76 -14.28 37.24
CA TYR A 197 -26.87 -15.12 38.42
C TYR A 197 -25.59 -15.00 39.25
N LEU A 198 -25.73 -14.63 40.53
CA LEU A 198 -24.61 -14.43 41.44
C LEU A 198 -24.40 -15.65 42.34
N ASN A 199 -23.14 -15.96 42.61
CA ASN A 199 -22.65 -16.97 43.54
C ASN A 199 -21.54 -16.34 44.42
N GLU A 200 -21.07 -17.03 45.46
CA GLU A 200 -20.05 -16.50 46.38
C GLU A 200 -18.72 -16.19 45.65
N GLY A 201 -18.46 -14.89 45.39
CA GLY A 201 -17.32 -14.41 44.61
C GLY A 201 -17.33 -14.78 43.12
N ALA A 202 -18.47 -15.20 42.57
CA ALA A 202 -18.57 -15.59 41.17
C ALA A 202 -19.93 -15.22 40.57
N PHE A 203 -20.04 -15.19 39.24
CA PHE A 203 -21.31 -14.98 38.56
C PHE A 203 -21.38 -15.69 37.22
N ASN A 204 -22.59 -15.91 36.72
CA ASN A 204 -22.87 -16.28 35.34
C ASN A 204 -23.72 -15.19 34.68
N LEU A 205 -23.29 -14.73 33.50
CA LEU A 205 -24.05 -13.85 32.62
C LEU A 205 -24.46 -14.63 31.38
N TYR A 206 -25.76 -14.75 31.15
CA TYR A 206 -26.33 -15.39 29.95
C TYR A 206 -26.83 -14.36 28.96
N TYR A 207 -26.50 -14.53 27.68
CA TYR A 207 -26.81 -13.57 26.61
C TYR A 207 -27.01 -14.27 25.28
N SER A 208 -27.85 -13.70 24.41
CA SER A 208 -28.12 -14.21 23.06
C SER A 208 -28.54 -15.68 23.00
N LYS A 209 -28.88 -16.19 21.82
CA LYS A 209 -29.10 -17.63 21.57
C LYS A 209 -27.94 -18.20 20.75
N GLY A 210 -27.93 -19.51 20.55
CA GLY A 210 -26.97 -20.18 19.68
C GLY A 210 -25.66 -20.51 20.39
N ARG A 211 -25.75 -20.97 21.64
CA ARG A 211 -24.64 -21.61 22.34
C ARG A 211 -24.41 -23.01 21.76
N GLU A 212 -23.19 -23.26 21.33
CA GLU A 212 -22.73 -24.60 20.97
C GLU A 212 -22.06 -25.21 22.21
N THR A 213 -22.75 -26.14 22.88
CA THR A 213 -22.20 -26.82 24.06
C THR A 213 -21.38 -28.04 23.65
N PRO A 214 -20.22 -28.29 24.30
CA PRO A 214 -19.53 -29.56 24.17
C PRO A 214 -20.48 -30.73 24.51
N LYS A 215 -20.40 -31.84 23.77
CA LYS A 215 -21.31 -33.00 23.90
C LYS A 215 -21.46 -33.58 25.32
N ASN A 216 -20.50 -33.29 26.22
CA ASN A 216 -20.46 -33.80 27.60
C ASN A 216 -20.60 -32.69 28.67
N ALA A 217 -20.97 -31.46 28.30
CA ALA A 217 -21.14 -30.39 29.26
C ALA A 217 -22.36 -30.65 30.16
N LYS A 218 -22.15 -30.69 31.48
CA LYS A 218 -23.24 -30.81 32.46
C LYS A 218 -23.85 -29.43 32.71
N PRO A 219 -25.19 -29.31 32.75
CA PRO A 219 -25.83 -28.04 33.11
C PRO A 219 -25.46 -27.66 34.54
N ASN A 220 -25.24 -26.36 34.78
CA ASN A 220 -25.02 -25.84 36.12
C ASN A 220 -26.36 -25.63 36.87
N ASN A 221 -26.29 -25.21 38.13
CA ASN A 221 -27.49 -25.01 38.94
C ASN A 221 -28.46 -23.98 38.33
N ASP A 222 -27.95 -22.90 37.72
CA ASP A 222 -28.79 -21.88 37.07
C ASP A 222 -29.57 -22.49 35.89
N GLU A 223 -28.90 -23.29 35.07
CA GLU A 223 -29.46 -23.96 33.90
C GLU A 223 -30.46 -25.07 34.29
N ILE A 224 -30.20 -25.79 35.38
CA ILE A 224 -31.14 -26.78 35.94
C ILE A 224 -32.40 -26.08 36.44
N ASN A 225 -32.26 -24.93 37.10
CA ASN A 225 -33.38 -24.15 37.61
C ASN A 225 -34.11 -23.38 36.51
N ASN A 226 -33.45 -23.11 35.37
CA ASN A 226 -34.01 -22.40 34.25
C ASN A 226 -33.50 -22.93 32.90
N ASN A 227 -34.19 -23.92 32.36
CA ASN A 227 -33.83 -24.58 31.10
C ASN A 227 -33.71 -23.63 29.89
N LYS A 228 -34.30 -22.42 29.93
CA LYS A 228 -34.15 -21.42 28.85
C LYS A 228 -32.67 -21.04 28.63
N LEU A 229 -31.87 -21.10 29.69
CA LEU A 229 -30.47 -20.68 29.71
C LEU A 229 -29.55 -21.64 28.95
N ILE A 230 -29.93 -22.91 28.82
CA ILE A 230 -29.12 -23.95 28.15
C ILE A 230 -28.77 -23.54 26.71
N THR A 231 -29.70 -22.88 26.02
CA THR A 231 -29.51 -22.45 24.62
C THR A 231 -28.82 -21.09 24.46
N ARG A 232 -28.58 -20.40 25.59
CA ARG A 232 -28.03 -19.05 25.61
C ARG A 232 -26.52 -19.08 25.85
N LYS A 233 -25.78 -18.18 25.19
CA LYS A 233 -24.34 -18.05 25.41
C LYS A 233 -24.08 -17.60 26.84
N ARG A 234 -22.92 -17.97 27.40
CA ARG A 234 -22.59 -17.76 28.81
C ARG A 234 -21.19 -17.19 28.96
N ILE A 235 -21.03 -16.21 29.85
CA ILE A 235 -19.75 -15.76 30.39
C ILE A 235 -19.80 -15.94 31.90
N ALA A 236 -18.79 -16.59 32.44
CA ALA A 236 -18.60 -16.75 33.87
C ALA A 236 -17.55 -15.74 34.36
N GLY A 237 -17.82 -15.14 35.52
CA GLY A 237 -16.88 -14.28 36.22
C GLY A 237 -16.48 -14.85 37.56
N ILE A 238 -15.19 -14.74 37.90
CA ILE A 238 -14.64 -15.12 39.20
C ILE A 238 -13.78 -13.97 39.70
N VAL A 239 -14.01 -13.56 40.94
CA VAL A 239 -13.31 -12.43 41.57
C VAL A 239 -12.74 -12.86 42.90
N THR A 240 -11.71 -12.18 43.38
CA THR A 240 -11.15 -12.45 44.71
C THR A 240 -12.22 -12.39 45.82
N THR A 241 -12.03 -13.15 46.90
CA THR A 241 -13.05 -13.37 47.95
C THR A 241 -13.37 -12.12 48.79
N ASN A 242 -12.51 -11.10 48.77
CA ASN A 242 -12.75 -9.77 49.36
C ASN A 242 -13.54 -8.82 48.43
N SER A 243 -14.05 -9.29 47.29
CA SER A 243 -14.98 -8.53 46.45
C SER A 243 -16.42 -8.88 46.79
N SER A 244 -17.23 -7.86 47.06
CA SER A 244 -18.69 -7.99 47.11
C SER A 244 -19.29 -7.92 45.71
N LEU A 245 -20.43 -8.60 45.48
CA LEU A 245 -21.14 -8.66 44.20
C LEU A 245 -22.62 -8.32 44.39
N LYS A 246 -23.19 -7.57 43.45
CA LYS A 246 -24.62 -7.35 43.31
C LYS A 246 -25.03 -7.16 41.85
N ILE A 247 -26.34 -7.12 41.59
CA ILE A 247 -26.91 -6.71 40.31
C ILE A 247 -27.30 -5.24 40.42
N GLY A 248 -26.81 -4.43 39.49
CA GLY A 248 -27.17 -3.02 39.32
C GLY A 248 -27.82 -2.75 37.97
N ASP A 249 -27.99 -1.47 37.64
CA ASP A 249 -28.60 -1.03 36.38
C ASP A 249 -27.66 -0.11 35.59
N ALA A 250 -27.45 -0.45 34.32
CA ALA A 250 -26.61 0.30 33.39
C ALA A 250 -27.15 1.69 33.01
N HIS A 251 -28.36 2.09 33.43
CA HIS A 251 -28.79 3.48 33.32
C HIS A 251 -28.03 4.43 34.26
N HIS A 252 -27.32 3.90 35.27
CA HIS A 252 -26.60 4.67 36.29
C HIS A 252 -25.07 4.61 36.11
N LEU A 253 -24.58 4.75 34.87
CA LEU A 253 -23.15 4.64 34.53
C LEU A 253 -22.36 5.95 34.64
N GLU A 254 -22.99 7.06 35.03
CA GLU A 254 -22.35 8.38 35.11
C GLU A 254 -21.17 8.38 36.08
N THR A 255 -21.35 7.84 37.29
CA THR A 255 -20.27 7.69 38.28
C THR A 255 -20.25 6.29 38.92
N PRO A 256 -19.10 5.79 39.39
CA PRO A 256 -19.05 4.51 40.09
C PRO A 256 -19.96 4.44 41.32
N ASN A 257 -20.11 5.54 42.09
CA ASN A 257 -21.00 5.58 43.25
C ASN A 257 -22.49 5.49 42.88
N GLU A 258 -22.92 6.14 41.81
CA GLU A 258 -24.30 6.00 41.32
C GLU A 258 -24.60 4.55 40.93
N LEU A 259 -23.69 3.91 40.19
CA LEU A 259 -23.83 2.50 39.83
C LEU A 259 -23.83 1.60 41.06
N LEU A 260 -22.93 1.85 42.02
CA LEU A 260 -22.83 1.09 43.26
C LEU A 260 -24.07 1.27 44.15
N ASN A 261 -24.85 2.34 43.98
CA ASN A 261 -26.11 2.57 44.70
C ASN A 261 -27.36 2.13 43.91
N SER A 262 -27.22 1.86 42.61
CA SER A 262 -28.32 1.40 41.75
C SER A 262 -28.92 0.06 42.19
N LYS A 263 -30.14 -0.23 41.74
CA LYS A 263 -30.80 -1.53 41.94
C LYS A 263 -31.03 -2.17 40.58
N GLU A 264 -31.15 -3.50 40.56
CA GLU A 264 -31.55 -4.23 39.36
C GLU A 264 -32.85 -3.66 38.76
N SER A 265 -32.83 -3.48 37.44
CA SER A 265 -33.94 -2.99 36.62
C SER A 265 -33.90 -3.69 35.24
N ASP A 266 -34.42 -3.05 34.21
CA ASP A 266 -34.53 -3.57 32.85
C ASP A 266 -33.20 -3.63 32.07
N ALA A 267 -32.12 -2.98 32.52
CA ALA A 267 -30.77 -3.08 31.93
C ALA A 267 -29.74 -3.63 32.93
N PRO A 268 -29.85 -4.91 33.34
CA PRO A 268 -29.07 -5.48 34.44
C PRO A 268 -27.57 -5.62 34.11
N VAL A 269 -26.72 -5.26 35.07
CA VAL A 269 -25.26 -5.44 35.03
C VAL A 269 -24.73 -6.00 36.33
N VAL A 270 -23.60 -6.72 36.26
CA VAL A 270 -22.88 -7.11 37.47
C VAL A 270 -22.16 -5.88 37.99
N VAL A 271 -22.30 -5.59 39.28
CA VAL A 271 -21.56 -4.54 39.98
C VAL A 271 -20.80 -5.19 41.13
N GLY A 272 -19.51 -4.92 41.22
CA GLY A 272 -18.69 -5.38 42.32
C GLY A 272 -17.88 -4.26 42.97
N SER A 273 -17.54 -4.48 44.23
CA SER A 273 -16.71 -3.59 45.03
C SER A 273 -15.65 -4.41 45.75
N LEU A 274 -14.39 -4.12 45.47
CA LEU A 274 -13.21 -4.76 46.03
C LEU A 274 -12.56 -3.80 47.04
N GLU A 275 -12.51 -4.23 48.29
CA GLU A 275 -11.74 -3.56 49.33
C GLU A 275 -10.25 -3.92 49.18
N PHE A 276 -9.39 -2.90 49.12
CA PHE A 276 -7.94 -3.13 48.99
C PHE A 276 -7.38 -3.71 50.29
N ASN A 277 -6.49 -4.69 50.15
CA ASN A 277 -5.69 -5.19 51.26
C ASN A 277 -4.20 -4.99 50.93
N HIS A 278 -3.46 -4.41 51.88
CA HIS A 278 -2.07 -3.99 51.69
C HIS A 278 -1.06 -5.16 51.50
N SER A 279 -1.53 -6.40 51.32
CA SER A 279 -0.67 -7.59 51.36
C SER A 279 -1.09 -8.76 50.44
N THR A 280 -2.11 -8.64 49.58
CA THR A 280 -2.44 -9.72 48.64
C THR A 280 -2.71 -9.24 47.22
N GLU A 281 -2.23 -10.00 46.24
CA GLU A 281 -2.56 -9.82 44.82
C GLU A 281 -4.02 -10.19 44.59
N ASN A 282 -4.77 -9.31 43.94
CA ASN A 282 -6.18 -9.55 43.63
C ASN A 282 -6.33 -9.94 42.16
N TYR A 283 -7.22 -10.88 41.87
CA TYR A 283 -7.46 -11.38 40.52
C TYR A 283 -8.94 -11.27 40.15
N PHE A 284 -9.18 -10.89 38.90
CA PHE A 284 -10.48 -10.82 38.27
C PHE A 284 -10.43 -11.58 36.96
N MET A 285 -11.35 -12.52 36.75
CA MET A 285 -11.34 -13.35 35.55
C MET A 285 -12.73 -13.43 34.95
N LEU A 286 -12.82 -13.24 33.63
CA LEU A 286 -14.03 -13.44 32.82
C LEU A 286 -13.72 -14.45 31.74
N TYR A 287 -14.54 -15.48 31.57
CA TYR A 287 -14.27 -16.51 30.58
C TYR A 287 -15.54 -17.20 30.08
N ASN A 288 -15.43 -17.83 28.92
CA ASN A 288 -16.42 -18.77 28.42
C ASN A 288 -16.13 -20.16 29.00
N PRO A 289 -16.93 -20.64 29.97
CA PRO A 289 -16.72 -21.94 30.61
C PRO A 289 -16.90 -23.15 29.69
N ASP A 290 -17.36 -22.95 28.45
CA ASP A 290 -17.51 -24.04 27.47
C ASP A 290 -16.25 -24.27 26.62
N THR A 291 -15.24 -23.40 26.72
CA THR A 291 -14.03 -23.41 25.87
C THR A 291 -12.77 -23.90 26.57
N GLY A 292 -12.82 -24.15 27.88
CA GLY A 292 -11.62 -24.49 28.65
C GLY A 292 -11.90 -24.97 30.07
N VAL A 293 -10.83 -25.08 30.88
CA VAL A 293 -10.88 -25.73 32.20
C VAL A 293 -11.67 -24.89 33.22
N PRO A 294 -12.55 -25.50 34.04
CA PRO A 294 -13.26 -24.79 35.10
C PRO A 294 -12.29 -24.14 36.08
N ALA A 295 -12.36 -22.82 36.18
CA ALA A 295 -11.57 -22.07 37.14
C ALA A 295 -12.27 -21.99 38.50
N THR A 296 -11.47 -21.95 39.56
CA THR A 296 -11.88 -21.69 40.94
C THR A 296 -11.06 -20.53 41.51
N HIS A 297 -11.51 -19.97 42.65
CA HIS A 297 -10.77 -18.94 43.39
C HIS A 297 -9.30 -19.30 43.61
N LYS A 298 -9.02 -20.55 44.02
CA LYS A 298 -7.66 -21.03 44.32
C LYS A 298 -6.77 -21.17 43.08
N SER A 299 -7.34 -21.24 41.88
CA SER A 299 -6.59 -21.45 40.64
C SER A 299 -6.25 -20.17 39.87
N MET A 300 -6.79 -19.00 40.24
CA MET A 300 -6.60 -17.77 39.45
C MET A 300 -5.13 -17.36 39.32
N GLN A 301 -4.36 -17.39 40.42
CA GLN A 301 -2.93 -17.05 40.39
C GLN A 301 -2.10 -18.02 39.54
N SER A 302 -2.40 -19.32 39.60
CA SER A 302 -1.71 -20.32 38.78
C SER A 302 -2.09 -20.23 37.31
N LEU A 303 -3.35 -19.92 37.01
CA LEU A 303 -3.84 -19.65 35.65
C LEU A 303 -3.20 -18.38 35.06
N TYR A 304 -3.09 -17.30 35.83
CA TYR A 304 -2.37 -16.09 35.42
C TYR A 304 -0.92 -16.42 35.08
N THR A 305 -0.20 -17.08 35.99
CA THR A 305 1.22 -17.46 35.79
C THR A 305 1.40 -18.35 34.56
N LYS A 306 0.47 -19.28 34.32
CA LYS A 306 0.53 -20.17 33.16
C LYS A 306 0.23 -19.43 31.86
N THR A 307 -0.79 -18.57 31.86
CA THR A 307 -1.17 -17.71 30.73
C THR A 307 0.00 -16.81 30.33
N ASP A 308 0.64 -16.17 31.30
CA ASP A 308 1.78 -15.28 31.07
C ASP A 308 2.98 -16.04 30.49
N LYS A 309 3.31 -17.23 31.02
CA LYS A 309 4.35 -18.09 30.46
C LYS A 309 4.08 -18.51 29.01
N ILE A 310 2.83 -18.81 28.65
CA ILE A 310 2.47 -19.13 27.27
C ILE A 310 2.64 -17.90 26.38
N ARG A 311 2.15 -16.74 26.83
CA ARG A 311 2.36 -15.45 26.15
C ARG A 311 3.85 -15.18 25.90
N GLU A 312 4.69 -15.28 26.93
CA GLU A 312 6.13 -15.09 26.81
C GLU A 312 6.76 -16.07 25.83
N LYS A 313 6.34 -17.34 25.83
CA LYS A 313 6.83 -18.34 24.87
C LYS A 313 6.47 -17.95 23.43
N ILE A 314 5.28 -17.41 23.19
CA ILE A 314 4.86 -16.90 21.88
C ILE A 314 5.72 -15.69 21.49
N ALA A 315 5.80 -14.69 22.37
CA ALA A 315 6.57 -13.46 22.16
C ALA A 315 8.05 -13.75 21.86
N ASN A 316 8.65 -14.73 22.54
CA ASN A 316 10.06 -15.10 22.39
C ASN A 316 10.36 -15.97 21.15
N LYS A 317 9.36 -16.30 20.31
CA LYS A 317 9.61 -16.96 19.01
C LYS A 317 10.42 -16.07 18.07
N PHE A 318 10.31 -14.76 18.23
CA PHE A 318 11.15 -13.80 17.54
C PHE A 318 11.57 -12.68 18.48
N TRP A 319 12.87 -12.55 18.68
CA TRP A 319 13.44 -11.55 19.55
C TRP A 319 14.57 -10.82 18.85
N MET A 320 14.66 -9.51 19.07
CA MET A 320 15.77 -8.70 18.57
C MET A 320 16.18 -7.63 19.58
N ASN A 321 17.46 -7.27 19.54
CA ASN A 321 18.02 -6.17 20.29
C ASN A 321 19.02 -5.42 19.41
N THR A 322 18.73 -4.15 19.18
CA THR A 322 19.48 -3.28 18.27
C THR A 322 19.77 -1.93 18.93
N PRO A 323 20.74 -1.17 18.41
CA PRO A 323 20.96 0.21 18.82
C PRO A 323 19.75 1.12 18.59
N ASP A 324 18.85 0.76 17.66
CA ASP A 324 17.61 1.49 17.42
C ASP A 324 16.49 0.97 18.32
N LYS A 325 16.26 1.67 19.43
CA LYS A 325 15.25 1.31 20.43
C LYS A 325 13.82 1.18 19.88
N TYR A 326 13.51 1.79 18.74
CA TYR A 326 12.19 1.70 18.10
C TYR A 326 11.94 0.36 17.38
N LEU A 327 12.93 -0.53 17.31
CA LEU A 327 12.77 -1.85 16.70
C LEU A 327 12.56 -2.95 17.73
N ASN A 328 13.12 -2.80 18.94
CA ASN A 328 13.28 -3.92 19.86
C ASN A 328 11.93 -4.52 20.33
N ALA A 329 10.89 -3.69 20.46
CA ALA A 329 9.53 -4.15 20.78
C ALA A 329 8.81 -4.83 19.60
N ALA A 330 9.18 -4.48 18.36
CA ALA A 330 8.48 -4.95 17.16
C ALA A 330 8.67 -6.45 16.90
N GLY A 331 9.78 -7.04 17.37
CA GLY A 331 10.07 -8.46 17.15
C GLY A 331 9.12 -9.37 17.91
N ALA A 332 9.00 -9.11 19.22
CA ALA A 332 8.07 -9.84 20.08
C ALA A 332 6.62 -9.63 19.63
N GLN A 333 6.29 -8.41 19.21
CA GLN A 333 4.97 -8.08 18.68
C GLN A 333 4.65 -8.83 17.38
N LEU A 334 5.62 -8.97 16.48
CA LEU A 334 5.45 -9.73 15.24
C LEU A 334 5.13 -11.20 15.53
N ALA A 335 5.79 -11.81 16.52
CA ALA A 335 5.51 -13.18 16.92
C ALA A 335 4.08 -13.35 17.48
N THR A 336 3.61 -12.38 18.27
CA THR A 336 2.22 -12.35 18.77
C THR A 336 1.22 -12.17 17.63
N ALA A 337 1.47 -11.27 16.68
CA ALA A 337 0.60 -11.06 15.52
C ALA A 337 0.56 -12.28 14.58
N ALA A 338 1.71 -12.95 14.37
CA ALA A 338 1.79 -14.21 13.62
C ALA A 338 1.02 -15.35 14.29
N ASP A 339 0.96 -15.37 15.62
CA ASP A 339 0.11 -16.31 16.35
C ASP A 339 -1.38 -15.96 16.19
N ALA A 340 -1.73 -14.67 16.21
CA ALA A 340 -3.12 -14.22 16.08
C ALA A 340 -3.77 -14.59 14.73
N ILE A 341 -2.99 -14.59 13.65
CA ILE A 341 -3.47 -15.00 12.32
C ILE A 341 -3.48 -16.51 12.12
N TRP A 342 -2.98 -17.30 13.07
CA TRP A 342 -3.15 -18.75 13.07
C TRP A 342 -4.55 -19.12 13.58
N ASP A 343 -5.13 -20.19 13.02
CA ASP A 343 -6.40 -20.75 13.48
C ASP A 343 -6.21 -22.17 14.05
N ASN A 344 -7.00 -22.52 15.06
CA ASN A 344 -6.90 -23.82 15.72
C ASN A 344 -7.30 -25.00 14.81
N GLU A 345 -7.98 -24.74 13.68
CA GLU A 345 -8.24 -25.72 12.62
C GLU A 345 -7.03 -25.97 11.69
N SER A 346 -5.85 -25.43 12.04
CA SER A 346 -4.54 -25.69 11.42
C SER A 346 -4.26 -24.99 10.09
N TYR A 347 -4.62 -23.71 9.97
CA TYR A 347 -4.27 -22.86 8.82
C TYR A 347 -4.19 -21.37 9.19
N PHE A 348 -3.52 -20.58 8.34
CA PHE A 348 -3.46 -19.12 8.48
C PHE A 348 -4.72 -18.45 7.92
N MET A 349 -5.20 -17.44 8.65
CA MET A 349 -6.34 -16.60 8.30
C MET A 349 -5.90 -15.35 7.56
N HIS A 350 -6.79 -14.77 6.77
CA HIS A 350 -6.51 -13.54 6.01
C HIS A 350 -6.31 -12.30 6.90
N GLY A 351 -6.86 -12.28 8.11
CA GLY A 351 -6.57 -11.26 9.13
C GLY A 351 -6.81 -11.77 10.55
N ALA A 352 -6.22 -11.09 11.54
CA ALA A 352 -6.41 -11.43 12.95
C ALA A 352 -7.79 -10.99 13.47
N VAL A 353 -8.29 -9.84 12.98
CA VAL A 353 -9.59 -9.25 13.36
C VAL A 353 -10.48 -9.07 12.15
N ALA A 354 -10.24 -8.03 11.33
CA ALA A 354 -10.96 -7.87 10.07
C ALA A 354 -10.61 -9.02 9.12
N TRP A 355 -11.62 -9.49 8.37
CA TRP A 355 -11.46 -10.56 7.39
C TRP A 355 -10.84 -11.85 7.95
N ARG A 356 -11.07 -12.17 9.22
CA ARG A 356 -10.65 -13.45 9.80
C ARG A 356 -11.39 -14.64 9.16
N MET A 357 -10.85 -15.15 8.06
CA MET A 357 -11.38 -16.30 7.32
C MET A 357 -10.28 -16.97 6.48
N PRO A 358 -10.44 -18.25 6.13
CA PRO A 358 -9.49 -18.93 5.26
C PRO A 358 -9.53 -18.36 3.83
N LEU A 359 -8.34 -18.02 3.33
CA LEU A 359 -8.08 -17.69 1.95
C LEU A 359 -6.66 -18.21 1.62
N PRO A 360 -6.49 -19.11 0.64
CA PRO A 360 -5.17 -19.61 0.28
C PRO A 360 -4.32 -18.46 -0.26
N GLY A 361 -3.02 -18.53 -0.03
CA GLY A 361 -2.05 -17.72 -0.78
C GLY A 361 -1.95 -16.24 -0.39
N TRP A 362 -2.71 -15.74 0.57
CA TRP A 362 -2.31 -14.48 1.20
C TRP A 362 -0.98 -14.66 1.92
N ARG A 363 -0.17 -13.60 2.00
CA ARG A 363 1.25 -13.72 2.38
C ARG A 363 1.49 -14.02 3.86
N GLY A 364 0.44 -14.19 4.67
CA GLY A 364 0.55 -14.43 6.11
C GLY A 364 1.30 -15.71 6.49
N ALA A 365 1.26 -16.77 5.67
CA ALA A 365 1.93 -18.02 6.01
C ALA A 365 3.46 -17.94 5.89
N TYR A 366 4.04 -16.91 5.24
CA TYR A 366 5.49 -16.64 5.32
C TYR A 366 5.98 -16.53 6.77
N ALA A 367 5.15 -15.98 7.68
CA ALA A 367 5.51 -15.85 9.09
C ALA A 367 5.75 -17.20 9.77
N ALA A 368 5.24 -18.30 9.21
CA ALA A 368 5.48 -19.62 9.75
C ALA A 368 6.98 -19.98 9.67
N ASP A 369 7.55 -20.02 8.47
CA ASP A 369 8.92 -20.49 8.27
C ASP A 369 9.96 -19.49 8.77
N TRP A 370 9.80 -18.20 8.46
CA TRP A 370 10.77 -17.17 8.89
C TRP A 370 10.83 -16.99 10.41
N LEU A 371 9.79 -17.38 11.15
CA LEU A 371 9.77 -17.37 12.61
C LEU A 371 9.92 -18.78 13.24
N GLY A 372 10.23 -19.80 12.42
CA GLY A 372 10.55 -21.17 12.86
C GLY A 372 9.37 -22.03 13.32
N ASN A 373 8.15 -21.78 12.82
CA ASN A 373 6.94 -22.60 13.06
C ASN A 373 6.64 -23.53 11.87
N HIS A 374 7.61 -24.34 11.43
CA HIS A 374 7.49 -25.20 10.25
C HIS A 374 6.32 -26.19 10.32
N ASP A 375 5.97 -26.68 11.52
CA ASP A 375 4.82 -27.57 11.69
C ASP A 375 3.49 -26.87 11.33
N ARG A 376 3.36 -25.58 11.63
CA ARG A 376 2.19 -24.78 11.24
C ARG A 376 2.15 -24.55 9.73
N ALA A 377 3.29 -24.27 9.10
CA ALA A 377 3.40 -24.20 7.64
C ALA A 377 2.95 -25.52 6.99
N LYS A 378 3.51 -26.66 7.43
CA LYS A 378 3.18 -27.98 6.91
C LYS A 378 1.70 -28.32 7.07
N ALA A 379 1.11 -28.03 8.22
CA ALA A 379 -0.32 -28.25 8.45
C ALA A 379 -1.20 -27.35 7.55
N HIS A 380 -0.83 -26.07 7.39
CA HIS A 380 -1.50 -25.15 6.47
C HIS A 380 -1.47 -25.66 5.02
N PHE A 381 -0.30 -26.04 4.51
CA PHE A 381 -0.16 -26.54 3.14
C PHE A 381 -0.96 -27.82 2.90
N ARG A 382 -0.87 -28.80 3.82
CA ARG A 382 -1.64 -30.05 3.76
C ARG A 382 -3.14 -29.82 3.69
N GLY A 383 -3.66 -28.87 4.47
CA GLY A 383 -5.06 -28.49 4.42
C GLY A 383 -5.48 -28.11 2.99
N TYR A 384 -4.66 -27.32 2.30
CA TYR A 384 -4.97 -26.87 0.94
C TYR A 384 -4.67 -27.89 -0.16
N PHE A 385 -3.85 -28.91 0.07
CA PHE A 385 -3.66 -30.01 -0.88
C PHE A 385 -4.98 -30.76 -1.13
N ALA A 386 -5.76 -30.99 -0.08
CA ALA A 386 -7.09 -31.59 -0.17
C ALA A 386 -8.13 -30.66 -0.85
N ALA A 387 -7.81 -29.37 -0.98
CA ALA A 387 -8.66 -28.37 -1.64
C ALA A 387 -8.35 -28.20 -3.14
N GLN A 388 -7.30 -28.84 -3.66
CA GLN A 388 -6.93 -28.77 -5.07
C GLN A 388 -7.90 -29.60 -5.93
N TYR A 389 -8.33 -29.00 -7.04
CA TYR A 389 -9.13 -29.67 -8.05
C TYR A 389 -8.25 -30.64 -8.84
N THR A 390 -8.77 -31.83 -9.11
CA THR A 390 -8.12 -32.88 -9.91
C THR A 390 -8.89 -33.23 -11.18
N ASP A 391 -10.12 -32.72 -11.31
CA ASP A 391 -11.03 -32.94 -12.44
C ASP A 391 -12.03 -31.76 -12.54
N PRO A 392 -12.49 -31.37 -13.75
CA PRO A 392 -12.02 -31.85 -15.05
C PRO A 392 -10.62 -31.35 -15.38
N LYS A 393 -9.92 -32.02 -16.31
CA LYS A 393 -8.54 -31.66 -16.69
C LYS A 393 -8.43 -30.26 -17.33
N SER A 394 -9.45 -29.83 -18.05
CA SER A 394 -9.53 -28.54 -18.74
C SER A 394 -10.99 -28.14 -18.92
N GLY A 395 -11.21 -26.87 -19.26
CA GLY A 395 -12.54 -26.29 -19.42
C GLY A 395 -12.52 -25.10 -20.37
N PRO A 396 -13.68 -24.72 -20.95
CA PRO A 396 -13.76 -23.53 -21.80
C PRO A 396 -13.56 -22.24 -21.00
N VAL A 397 -13.07 -21.20 -21.66
CA VAL A 397 -13.07 -19.83 -21.12
C VAL A 397 -14.49 -19.29 -21.22
N VAL A 398 -15.06 -18.91 -20.08
CA VAL A 398 -16.47 -18.45 -20.01
C VAL A 398 -16.51 -17.22 -19.12
N ALA A 399 -16.66 -16.04 -19.73
CA ALA A 399 -16.90 -14.80 -18.98
C ALA A 399 -18.30 -14.84 -18.32
N ASP A 400 -18.47 -14.23 -17.15
CA ASP A 400 -19.71 -14.24 -16.39
C ASP A 400 -20.58 -13.00 -16.70
N PRO A 401 -21.76 -13.17 -17.34
CA PRO A 401 -22.68 -12.06 -17.57
C PRO A 401 -23.16 -11.38 -16.28
N LYS A 402 -23.20 -12.08 -15.14
CA LYS A 402 -23.57 -11.49 -13.84
C LYS A 402 -22.58 -10.46 -13.33
N THR A 403 -21.36 -10.51 -13.84
CA THR A 403 -20.28 -9.58 -13.56
C THR A 403 -20.01 -8.65 -14.73
N HIS A 404 -20.96 -8.52 -15.67
CA HIS A 404 -20.82 -7.69 -16.86
C HIS A 404 -19.55 -8.07 -17.67
N LEU A 405 -19.25 -9.38 -17.73
CA LEU A 405 -18.09 -9.99 -18.40
C LEU A 405 -16.72 -9.57 -17.85
N SER A 406 -16.66 -8.91 -16.70
CA SER A 406 -15.39 -8.50 -16.07
C SER A 406 -14.60 -9.66 -15.44
N ARG A 407 -15.26 -10.82 -15.23
CA ARG A 407 -14.66 -12.02 -14.60
C ARG A 407 -15.00 -13.29 -15.38
N ASN A 408 -14.23 -14.35 -15.13
CA ASN A 408 -14.61 -15.71 -15.51
C ASN A 408 -15.70 -16.25 -14.58
N LYS A 409 -16.59 -17.08 -15.12
CA LYS A 409 -17.70 -17.71 -14.40
C LYS A 409 -17.19 -18.70 -13.36
N GLU A 410 -17.56 -18.44 -12.10
CA GLU A 410 -17.23 -19.24 -10.90
C GLU A 410 -17.95 -20.60 -10.88
N GLU A 411 -17.64 -21.46 -11.83
CA GLU A 411 -18.26 -22.77 -12.01
C GLU A 411 -17.21 -23.84 -12.31
N LYS A 412 -17.29 -24.98 -11.61
CA LYS A 412 -16.37 -26.10 -11.82
C LYS A 412 -16.45 -26.55 -13.28
N GLY A 413 -15.28 -26.69 -13.91
CA GLY A 413 -15.17 -27.11 -15.31
C GLY A 413 -15.13 -25.99 -16.33
N THR A 414 -15.19 -24.72 -15.92
CA THR A 414 -14.65 -23.62 -16.73
C THR A 414 -13.14 -23.54 -16.54
N SER A 415 -12.43 -22.94 -17.50
CA SER A 415 -10.97 -22.81 -17.60
C SER A 415 -10.21 -22.77 -16.26
N ILE A 416 -10.36 -21.69 -15.49
CA ILE A 416 -9.71 -21.46 -14.18
C ILE A 416 -10.10 -22.57 -13.18
N PHE A 417 -11.34 -23.03 -13.18
CA PHE A 417 -11.85 -23.97 -12.15
C PHE A 417 -11.76 -25.43 -12.59
N THR A 418 -10.55 -25.83 -12.99
CA THR A 418 -10.16 -27.17 -13.48
C THR A 418 -8.97 -27.74 -12.69
N SER A 419 -8.47 -28.92 -13.08
CA SER A 419 -7.33 -29.60 -12.45
C SER A 419 -6.13 -28.67 -12.27
N GLY A 420 -5.67 -28.54 -11.01
CA GLY A 420 -4.58 -27.66 -10.58
C GLY A 420 -5.01 -26.45 -9.74
N TYR A 421 -6.26 -25.98 -9.88
CA TYR A 421 -6.82 -24.89 -9.07
C TYR A 421 -6.98 -25.30 -7.61
N ILE A 422 -6.52 -24.47 -6.68
CA ILE A 422 -6.69 -24.67 -5.24
C ILE A 422 -7.87 -23.83 -4.75
N SER A 423 -8.88 -24.48 -4.20
CA SER A 423 -10.09 -23.80 -3.76
C SER A 423 -9.95 -23.16 -2.37
N ARG A 424 -10.87 -22.23 -2.06
CA ARG A 424 -10.78 -21.31 -0.93
C ARG A 424 -10.64 -21.95 0.46
N ASN A 425 -11.42 -22.99 0.73
CA ASN A 425 -11.48 -23.58 2.06
C ASN A 425 -10.50 -24.77 2.14
N PRO A 426 -9.71 -24.88 3.22
CA PRO A 426 -8.83 -26.02 3.42
C PRO A 426 -9.62 -27.30 3.72
N ASN A 427 -8.91 -28.43 3.71
CA ASN A 427 -9.33 -29.79 4.03
C ASN A 427 -10.33 -30.44 3.05
N LYS A 428 -10.88 -29.69 2.09
CA LYS A 428 -11.75 -30.23 1.04
C LYS A 428 -11.85 -29.29 -0.16
N GLN A 429 -12.14 -29.85 -1.33
CA GLN A 429 -12.58 -29.04 -2.48
C GLN A 429 -13.84 -28.25 -2.09
N SER A 430 -13.78 -26.94 -2.29
CA SER A 430 -14.86 -25.99 -2.05
C SER A 430 -15.29 -25.33 -3.36
N LYS A 431 -16.37 -24.55 -3.33
CA LYS A 431 -16.88 -23.88 -4.53
C LYS A 431 -15.80 -22.96 -5.14
N PRO A 432 -15.80 -22.80 -6.48
CA PRO A 432 -14.97 -21.80 -7.16
C PRO A 432 -15.05 -20.42 -6.51
N HIS A 433 -13.97 -19.64 -6.64
CA HIS A 433 -13.84 -18.29 -6.11
C HIS A 433 -12.94 -17.46 -7.03
N HIS A 434 -13.22 -16.17 -7.21
CA HIS A 434 -12.53 -15.29 -8.16
C HIS A 434 -11.07 -14.93 -7.85
N TYR A 435 -10.51 -15.27 -6.67
CA TYR A 435 -9.12 -14.90 -6.36
C TYR A 435 -8.19 -16.03 -6.80
N ASP A 436 -7.21 -15.74 -7.66
CA ASP A 436 -6.12 -16.66 -7.96
C ASP A 436 -4.89 -16.37 -7.09
N MET A 437 -5.06 -16.54 -5.78
CA MET A 437 -3.93 -16.48 -4.86
C MET A 437 -3.12 -17.79 -4.87
N ASN A 438 -3.36 -18.71 -5.80
CA ASN A 438 -2.67 -20.00 -5.85
C ASN A 438 -1.18 -19.85 -6.19
N LEU A 439 -0.83 -18.87 -7.04
CA LEU A 439 0.55 -18.50 -7.33
C LEU A 439 1.34 -18.21 -6.05
N VAL A 440 0.77 -17.39 -5.18
CA VAL A 440 1.40 -16.97 -3.94
C VAL A 440 1.41 -18.11 -2.92
N PHE A 441 0.40 -18.99 -2.92
CA PHE A 441 0.40 -20.21 -2.10
C PHE A 441 1.53 -21.17 -2.50
N ILE A 442 1.70 -21.43 -3.80
CA ILE A 442 2.77 -22.31 -4.29
C ILE A 442 4.14 -21.67 -4.10
N ASN A 443 4.27 -20.36 -4.27
CA ASN A 443 5.50 -19.65 -3.93
C ASN A 443 5.89 -19.86 -2.45
N GLN A 444 4.94 -19.69 -1.52
CA GLN A 444 5.14 -19.97 -0.09
C GLN A 444 5.59 -21.42 0.16
N LEU A 445 4.98 -22.40 -0.51
CA LEU A 445 5.35 -23.81 -0.39
C LEU A 445 6.76 -24.11 -0.94
N LEU A 446 7.16 -23.48 -2.03
CA LEU A 446 8.51 -23.65 -2.59
C LEU A 446 9.57 -23.06 -1.66
N TRP A 447 9.29 -21.90 -1.07
CA TRP A 447 10.14 -21.31 -0.02
C TRP A 447 10.21 -22.18 1.23
N HIS A 448 9.12 -22.84 1.62
CA HIS A 448 9.12 -23.79 2.73
C HIS A 448 10.14 -24.90 2.52
N PHE A 449 10.26 -25.45 1.31
CA PHE A 449 11.27 -26.47 1.01
C PHE A 449 12.68 -25.90 1.06
N LYS A 450 12.92 -24.69 0.54
CA LYS A 450 14.20 -24.00 0.67
C LYS A 450 14.60 -23.81 2.14
N TRP A 451 13.63 -23.52 3.01
CA TRP A 451 13.87 -23.28 4.43
C TRP A 451 14.03 -24.55 5.27
N THR A 452 13.31 -25.62 4.95
CA THR A 452 13.27 -26.82 5.82
C THR A 452 14.13 -27.97 5.32
N GLY A 453 14.33 -28.08 4.00
CA GLY A 453 14.94 -29.25 3.39
C GLY A 453 14.12 -30.53 3.53
N ASP A 454 12.82 -30.46 3.85
CA ASP A 454 11.96 -31.64 4.09
C ASP A 454 11.61 -32.36 2.77
N THR A 455 12.48 -33.28 2.35
CA THR A 455 12.31 -34.07 1.12
C THR A 455 11.15 -35.05 1.18
N ASP A 456 10.76 -35.50 2.38
CA ASP A 456 9.63 -36.41 2.54
C ASP A 456 8.32 -35.66 2.29
N PHE A 457 8.21 -34.45 2.83
CA PHE A 457 7.08 -33.58 2.54
C PHE A 457 7.09 -33.07 1.10
N LEU A 458 8.26 -32.87 0.50
CA LEU A 458 8.37 -32.54 -0.92
C LEU A 458 7.77 -33.64 -1.80
N LYS A 459 8.08 -34.92 -1.54
CA LYS A 459 7.48 -36.06 -2.25
C LYS A 459 5.96 -36.10 -2.10
N GLU A 460 5.45 -35.83 -0.89
CA GLU A 460 4.01 -35.73 -0.63
C GLU A 460 3.36 -34.59 -1.43
N SER A 461 4.05 -33.46 -1.54
CA SER A 461 3.53 -32.22 -2.14
C SER A 461 3.70 -32.17 -3.66
N TRP A 462 4.62 -32.93 -4.24
CA TRP A 462 5.01 -32.85 -5.65
C TRP A 462 3.84 -32.90 -6.63
N PRO A 463 2.85 -33.81 -6.49
CA PRO A 463 1.72 -33.85 -7.43
C PRO A 463 0.88 -32.57 -7.42
N VAL A 464 0.85 -31.83 -6.30
CA VAL A 464 0.14 -30.54 -6.20
C VAL A 464 0.88 -29.46 -7.00
N ILE A 465 2.21 -29.40 -6.86
CA ILE A 465 3.09 -28.45 -7.56
C ILE A 465 3.00 -28.69 -9.07
N GLU A 466 3.17 -29.94 -9.51
CA GLU A 466 3.12 -30.32 -10.92
C GLU A 466 1.79 -29.88 -11.56
N ARG A 467 0.65 -30.26 -10.97
CA ARG A 467 -0.67 -29.88 -11.48
C ARG A 467 -0.89 -28.38 -11.49
N HIS A 468 -0.38 -27.65 -10.50
CA HIS A 468 -0.51 -26.19 -10.47
C HIS A 468 0.31 -25.53 -11.58
N LEU A 469 1.57 -25.93 -11.81
CA LEU A 469 2.38 -25.36 -12.89
C LEU A 469 1.78 -25.64 -14.28
N GLU A 470 1.21 -26.83 -14.49
CA GLU A 470 0.46 -27.13 -15.71
C GLU A 470 -0.81 -26.28 -15.85
N TRP A 471 -1.48 -25.98 -14.73
CA TRP A 471 -2.67 -25.15 -14.68
C TRP A 471 -2.37 -23.68 -14.96
N GLU A 472 -1.32 -23.13 -14.37
CA GLU A 472 -0.78 -21.79 -14.65
C GLU A 472 -0.51 -21.63 -16.14
N LYS A 473 0.27 -22.57 -16.70
CA LYS A 473 0.64 -22.55 -18.11
C LYS A 473 -0.59 -22.56 -19.02
N ARG A 474 -1.55 -23.45 -18.74
CA ARG A 474 -2.74 -23.63 -19.56
C ARG A 474 -3.68 -22.42 -19.54
N ASN A 475 -3.78 -21.71 -18.42
CA ASN A 475 -4.75 -20.63 -18.27
C ASN A 475 -4.14 -19.25 -18.53
N PHE A 476 -2.86 -19.03 -18.20
CA PHE A 476 -2.28 -17.69 -18.17
C PHE A 476 -1.09 -17.48 -19.13
N ASP A 477 -0.52 -18.54 -19.72
CA ASP A 477 0.34 -18.44 -20.92
C ASP A 477 -0.09 -19.46 -22.02
N PRO A 478 -1.36 -19.37 -22.48
CA PRO A 478 -1.93 -20.30 -23.47
C PRO A 478 -1.43 -20.08 -24.91
N ASP A 479 -0.93 -18.89 -25.24
CA ASP A 479 -0.25 -18.63 -26.53
C ASP A 479 1.22 -19.08 -26.50
N ASN A 480 1.70 -19.51 -25.33
CA ASN A 480 3.00 -20.11 -25.10
C ASN A 480 4.12 -19.17 -25.56
N ASP A 481 4.04 -17.90 -25.20
CA ASP A 481 5.05 -16.89 -25.52
C ASP A 481 6.08 -16.71 -24.37
N GLY A 482 5.81 -17.30 -23.20
CA GLY A 482 6.64 -17.25 -22.01
C GLY A 482 6.32 -16.09 -21.06
N LEU A 483 5.25 -15.33 -21.31
CA LEU A 483 4.78 -14.27 -20.43
C LEU A 483 3.34 -14.56 -20.00
N TYR A 484 3.12 -14.43 -18.70
CA TYR A 484 1.88 -14.86 -18.07
C TYR A 484 0.97 -13.67 -17.82
N ASN A 485 -0.34 -13.85 -18.05
CA ASN A 485 -1.39 -12.98 -17.53
C ASN A 485 -1.52 -13.10 -16.00
N ALA A 486 -2.19 -12.15 -15.36
CA ALA A 486 -2.52 -12.19 -13.94
C ALA A 486 -4.05 -12.15 -13.71
N TYR A 487 -4.53 -12.93 -12.74
CA TYR A 487 -5.95 -13.02 -12.39
C TYR A 487 -6.17 -12.85 -10.88
N ALA A 488 -6.10 -11.62 -10.36
CA ALA A 488 -6.21 -11.35 -8.93
C ALA A 488 -5.28 -12.20 -8.03
N ALA A 489 -3.98 -12.12 -8.34
CA ALA A 489 -2.92 -12.92 -7.72
C ALA A 489 -1.96 -12.13 -6.80
N ILE A 490 -2.32 -10.89 -6.45
CA ILE A 490 -1.58 -10.02 -5.52
C ILE A 490 -2.54 -9.17 -4.69
N TRP A 491 -2.06 -8.48 -3.65
CA TRP A 491 -2.90 -7.66 -2.79
C TRP A 491 -3.59 -6.49 -3.52
N ALA A 492 -2.88 -5.79 -4.40
CA ALA A 492 -3.41 -4.66 -5.17
C ALA A 492 -4.45 -5.06 -6.23
N SER A 493 -4.98 -6.29 -6.19
CA SER A 493 -5.73 -6.86 -7.29
C SER A 493 -7.16 -6.38 -7.46
N ASP A 494 -7.80 -5.82 -6.43
CA ASP A 494 -9.23 -5.49 -6.44
C ASP A 494 -9.64 -4.57 -7.61
N ALA A 495 -8.71 -3.79 -8.18
CA ALA A 495 -8.93 -3.01 -9.39
C ALA A 495 -7.88 -3.21 -10.49
N LEU A 496 -7.06 -4.27 -10.42
CA LEU A 496 -6.14 -4.63 -11.50
C LEU A 496 -6.83 -5.52 -12.52
N GLN A 497 -6.68 -5.16 -13.79
CA GLN A 497 -7.16 -5.95 -14.93
C GLN A 497 -6.22 -5.76 -16.11
N TYR A 498 -5.72 -6.86 -16.65
CA TYR A 498 -4.72 -6.83 -17.72
C TYR A 498 -5.28 -7.29 -19.07
N SER A 499 -6.57 -7.67 -19.12
CA SER A 499 -7.26 -8.07 -20.35
C SER A 499 -6.47 -9.09 -21.18
N GLY A 500 -5.84 -10.06 -20.51
CA GLY A 500 -5.02 -11.13 -21.10
C GLY A 500 -3.57 -10.76 -21.38
N GLY A 501 -3.13 -9.55 -21.01
CA GLY A 501 -1.79 -9.04 -21.28
C GLY A 501 -0.66 -9.81 -20.60
N ALA A 502 0.55 -9.61 -21.10
CA ALA A 502 1.79 -10.18 -20.57
C ALA A 502 2.27 -9.38 -19.35
N VAL A 503 2.08 -9.91 -18.14
CA VAL A 503 2.27 -9.21 -16.86
C VAL A 503 3.61 -9.56 -16.23
N THR A 504 4.40 -8.54 -15.83
CA THR A 504 5.74 -8.76 -15.27
C THR A 504 5.71 -9.56 -13.97
N HIS A 505 4.86 -9.20 -13.00
CA HIS A 505 4.86 -9.85 -11.69
C HIS A 505 4.40 -11.32 -11.74
N ALA A 506 3.36 -11.63 -12.51
CA ALA A 506 2.88 -13.00 -12.68
C ALA A 506 3.91 -13.87 -13.43
N SER A 507 4.57 -13.30 -14.45
CA SER A 507 5.68 -13.95 -15.13
C SER A 507 6.88 -14.18 -14.20
N ALA A 508 7.17 -13.26 -13.28
CA ALA A 508 8.23 -13.41 -12.29
C ALA A 508 7.95 -14.56 -11.30
N TYR A 509 6.72 -14.66 -10.80
CA TYR A 509 6.29 -15.81 -9.99
C TYR A 509 6.45 -17.13 -10.74
N ASN A 510 5.98 -17.21 -11.99
CA ASN A 510 6.09 -18.41 -12.80
C ASN A 510 7.54 -18.78 -13.16
N TYR A 511 8.42 -17.80 -13.38
CA TYR A 511 9.85 -18.01 -13.54
C TYR A 511 10.44 -18.68 -12.29
N SER A 512 10.20 -18.09 -11.11
CA SER A 512 10.71 -18.57 -9.84
C SER A 512 10.17 -19.96 -9.52
N ALA A 513 8.88 -20.19 -9.73
CA ALA A 513 8.24 -21.46 -9.47
C ALA A 513 8.83 -22.58 -10.35
N ASN A 514 8.98 -22.36 -11.65
CA ASN A 514 9.60 -23.33 -12.56
C ASN A 514 11.09 -23.53 -12.26
N LYS A 515 11.84 -22.47 -11.93
CA LYS A 515 13.25 -22.58 -11.55
C LYS A 515 13.44 -23.44 -10.29
N GLN A 516 12.62 -23.20 -9.27
CA GLN A 516 12.67 -23.96 -8.02
C GLN A 516 12.17 -25.40 -8.23
N ALA A 517 11.10 -25.61 -9.00
CA ALA A 517 10.64 -26.95 -9.35
C ALA A 517 11.72 -27.76 -10.10
N ALA A 518 12.48 -27.14 -11.02
CA ALA A 518 13.60 -27.81 -11.70
C ALA A 518 14.72 -28.24 -10.75
N GLU A 519 14.93 -27.51 -9.66
CA GLU A 519 15.90 -27.85 -8.62
C GLU A 519 15.37 -28.97 -7.71
N LEU A 520 14.13 -28.83 -7.24
CA LEU A 520 13.48 -29.77 -6.34
C LEU A 520 13.21 -31.13 -7.00
N ALA A 521 12.84 -31.16 -8.28
CA ALA A 521 12.60 -32.41 -9.03
C ALA A 521 13.81 -33.36 -8.94
N LYS A 522 15.03 -32.82 -9.04
CA LYS A 522 16.27 -33.60 -8.96
C LYS A 522 16.46 -34.30 -7.61
N LEU A 523 15.92 -33.74 -6.54
CA LEU A 523 16.07 -34.27 -5.18
C LEU A 523 15.14 -35.46 -4.89
N ILE A 524 14.12 -35.65 -5.73
CA ILE A 524 13.09 -36.69 -5.55
C ILE A 524 12.96 -37.59 -6.78
N ASP A 525 13.98 -37.62 -7.64
CA ASP A 525 14.06 -38.44 -8.86
C ASP A 525 12.98 -38.13 -9.93
N GLU A 526 12.43 -36.91 -9.91
CA GLU A 526 11.49 -36.39 -10.92
C GLU A 526 12.23 -35.66 -12.05
N ASN A 527 11.61 -35.54 -13.23
CA ASN A 527 12.26 -34.94 -14.40
C ASN A 527 12.34 -33.40 -14.31
N PRO A 528 13.54 -32.79 -14.21
CA PRO A 528 13.68 -31.34 -14.09
C PRO A 528 13.55 -30.58 -15.42
N ALA A 529 13.68 -31.26 -16.56
CA ALA A 529 13.86 -30.63 -17.86
C ALA A 529 12.68 -29.74 -18.32
N PRO A 530 11.39 -30.09 -18.09
CA PRO A 530 10.28 -29.23 -18.48
C PRO A 530 10.32 -27.87 -17.77
N TYR A 531 10.52 -27.89 -16.45
CA TYR A 531 10.54 -26.68 -15.63
C TYR A 531 11.77 -25.81 -15.94
N GLN A 532 12.94 -26.41 -16.17
CA GLN A 532 14.13 -25.66 -16.55
C GLN A 532 13.93 -24.91 -17.88
N LYS A 533 13.38 -25.59 -18.90
CA LYS A 533 13.10 -24.98 -20.21
C LYS A 533 12.11 -23.84 -20.09
N GLU A 534 11.08 -24.00 -19.28
CA GLU A 534 10.07 -22.96 -19.08
C GLU A 534 10.65 -21.75 -18.35
N ALA A 535 11.43 -21.94 -17.28
CA ALA A 535 12.10 -20.85 -16.58
C ALA A 535 13.05 -20.06 -17.51
N GLU A 536 13.84 -20.74 -18.33
CA GLU A 536 14.73 -20.08 -19.31
C GLU A 536 13.94 -19.28 -20.36
N LYS A 537 12.81 -19.83 -20.82
CA LYS A 537 11.91 -19.16 -21.77
C LYS A 537 11.31 -17.89 -21.18
N ILE A 538 10.77 -17.97 -19.97
CA ILE A 538 10.16 -16.82 -19.28
C ILE A 538 11.19 -15.71 -19.09
N LEU A 539 12.38 -16.03 -18.56
CA LEU A 539 13.42 -15.04 -18.32
C LEU A 539 13.86 -14.34 -19.62
N LYS A 540 13.97 -15.10 -20.71
CA LYS A 540 14.29 -14.54 -22.04
C LYS A 540 13.18 -13.63 -22.55
N ALA A 541 11.92 -14.01 -22.38
CA ALA A 541 10.77 -13.21 -22.82
C ALA A 541 10.67 -11.89 -22.05
N ILE A 542 10.83 -11.93 -20.72
CA ILE A 542 10.82 -10.75 -19.85
C ILE A 542 11.91 -9.77 -20.27
N ASN A 543 13.16 -10.23 -20.38
CA ASN A 543 14.28 -9.34 -20.75
C ASN A 543 14.13 -8.75 -22.16
N LYS A 544 13.45 -9.44 -23.07
CA LYS A 544 13.22 -8.97 -24.44
C LYS A 544 12.08 -7.97 -24.55
N ARG A 545 10.98 -8.16 -23.81
CA ARG A 545 9.71 -7.46 -24.03
C ARG A 545 9.30 -6.53 -22.89
N LEU A 546 9.68 -6.86 -21.67
CA LEU A 546 9.22 -6.16 -20.47
C LEU A 546 10.34 -5.38 -19.77
N TRP A 547 11.62 -5.66 -20.01
CA TRP A 547 12.71 -4.80 -19.54
C TRP A 547 12.85 -3.54 -20.42
N LEU A 548 12.53 -2.37 -19.88
CA LEU A 548 12.66 -1.08 -20.56
C LEU A 548 14.05 -0.51 -20.35
N GLU A 549 15.02 -1.00 -21.13
CA GLU A 549 16.44 -0.69 -21.00
C GLU A 549 16.72 0.83 -20.94
N ASN A 550 16.11 1.62 -21.85
CA ASN A 550 16.27 3.07 -21.88
C ASN A 550 15.73 3.80 -20.63
N LYS A 551 14.78 3.20 -19.90
CA LYS A 551 14.21 3.72 -18.64
C LYS A 551 14.88 3.12 -17.40
N GLY A 552 15.53 1.96 -17.52
CA GLY A 552 16.13 1.24 -16.41
C GLY A 552 15.10 0.66 -15.44
N THR A 553 13.97 0.18 -15.95
CA THR A 553 12.89 -0.41 -15.15
C THR A 553 12.13 -1.46 -15.96
N TYR A 554 11.27 -2.22 -15.31
CA TYR A 554 10.34 -3.12 -15.99
C TYR A 554 9.09 -2.37 -16.44
N ALA A 555 8.45 -2.82 -17.52
CA ALA A 555 7.08 -2.48 -17.82
C ALA A 555 6.16 -3.11 -16.78
N GLU A 556 5.00 -2.51 -16.54
CA GLU A 556 3.96 -3.15 -15.74
C GLU A 556 3.45 -4.41 -16.46
N TYR A 557 3.02 -4.21 -17.72
CA TYR A 557 2.55 -5.27 -18.60
C TYR A 557 2.65 -4.83 -20.08
N GLN A 558 2.45 -5.78 -20.99
CA GLN A 558 2.20 -5.52 -22.40
C GLN A 558 0.80 -6.01 -22.79
N ASP A 559 0.00 -5.18 -23.46
CA ASP A 559 -1.34 -5.54 -23.92
C ASP A 559 -1.32 -6.76 -24.85
N LEU A 560 -2.33 -7.63 -24.71
CA LEU A 560 -2.62 -8.69 -25.67
C LEU A 560 -3.37 -8.17 -26.91
N LEU A 561 -4.31 -7.25 -26.68
CA LEU A 561 -5.25 -6.70 -27.65
C LEU A 561 -4.75 -5.39 -28.29
N GLY A 562 -5.42 -4.97 -29.36
CA GLY A 562 -5.16 -3.71 -30.04
C GLY A 562 -3.71 -3.60 -30.52
N LYS A 563 -3.10 -2.44 -30.28
CA LYS A 563 -1.72 -2.12 -30.70
C LYS A 563 -0.62 -2.79 -29.86
N LYS A 564 -0.97 -3.63 -28.88
CA LYS A 564 -0.03 -4.38 -28.01
C LYS A 564 0.99 -3.47 -27.30
N LEU A 565 0.48 -2.37 -26.72
CA LEU A 565 1.30 -1.35 -26.08
C LEU A 565 1.94 -1.89 -24.80
N VAL A 566 3.04 -1.25 -24.41
CA VAL A 566 3.77 -1.58 -23.19
C VAL A 566 3.51 -0.48 -22.16
N HIS A 567 2.92 -0.83 -21.02
CA HIS A 567 2.62 0.12 -19.95
C HIS A 567 3.91 0.48 -19.19
N PRO A 568 4.39 1.74 -19.30
CA PRO A 568 5.79 2.02 -19.00
C PRO A 568 6.03 2.55 -17.57
N THR A 569 4.99 2.56 -16.74
CA THR A 569 4.97 3.09 -15.38
C THR A 569 4.61 1.98 -14.38
N PRO A 570 5.55 1.06 -14.08
CA PRO A 570 5.30 0.00 -13.11
C PRO A 570 4.99 0.57 -11.73
N ALA A 571 4.12 -0.12 -11.00
CA ALA A 571 3.88 0.10 -9.58
C ALA A 571 4.87 -0.67 -8.71
N LEU A 572 4.80 -0.50 -7.38
CA LEU A 572 5.73 -1.14 -6.44
C LEU A 572 5.78 -2.67 -6.61
N TRP A 573 4.64 -3.33 -6.81
CA TRP A 573 4.55 -4.79 -6.93
C TRP A 573 5.31 -5.38 -8.10
N THR A 574 5.33 -4.68 -9.23
CA THR A 574 6.15 -5.10 -10.36
C THR A 574 7.63 -5.07 -10.01
N ILE A 575 8.08 -4.04 -9.30
CA ILE A 575 9.49 -3.88 -8.93
C ILE A 575 9.91 -4.90 -7.89
N TYR A 576 9.16 -5.01 -6.79
CA TYR A 576 9.58 -5.90 -5.70
C TYR A 576 9.46 -7.38 -6.10
N HIS A 577 8.45 -7.80 -6.89
CA HIS A 577 8.38 -9.18 -7.39
C HIS A 577 9.48 -9.49 -8.40
N ALA A 578 9.83 -8.54 -9.28
CA ALA A 578 10.92 -8.74 -10.23
C ALA A 578 12.27 -8.99 -9.53
N ILE A 579 12.49 -8.38 -8.37
CA ILE A 579 13.71 -8.54 -7.59
C ILE A 579 13.62 -9.78 -6.69
N ASP A 580 12.51 -9.97 -5.99
CA ASP A 580 12.32 -11.05 -5.01
C ASP A 580 12.34 -12.44 -5.66
N GLU A 581 11.68 -12.57 -6.82
CA GLU A 581 11.59 -13.81 -7.60
C GLU A 581 12.81 -14.06 -8.50
N GLY A 582 13.79 -13.14 -8.48
CA GLY A 582 15.11 -13.35 -9.07
C GLY A 582 15.18 -13.26 -10.59
N ILE A 583 14.26 -12.54 -11.24
CA ILE A 583 14.38 -12.20 -12.68
C ILE A 583 15.36 -11.03 -12.92
N SER A 584 15.65 -10.24 -11.89
CA SER A 584 16.60 -9.12 -11.94
C SER A 584 18.03 -9.57 -11.67
N ASN A 585 18.97 -9.13 -12.52
CA ASN A 585 20.39 -9.13 -12.14
C ASN A 585 20.73 -7.92 -11.21
N PRO A 586 21.91 -7.86 -10.57
CA PRO A 586 22.26 -6.78 -9.65
C PRO A 586 22.18 -5.36 -10.24
N PHE A 587 22.47 -5.19 -11.54
CA PHE A 587 22.38 -3.90 -12.21
C PHE A 587 20.93 -3.49 -12.45
N GLN A 588 20.10 -4.43 -12.94
CA GLN A 588 18.66 -4.22 -13.14
C GLN A 588 17.97 -3.90 -11.81
N ALA A 589 18.27 -4.65 -10.74
CA ALA A 589 17.70 -4.41 -9.41
C ALA A 589 18.05 -3.00 -8.87
N TYR A 590 19.30 -2.56 -9.07
CA TYR A 590 19.70 -1.20 -8.72
C TYR A 590 18.94 -0.14 -9.53
N GLN A 591 18.82 -0.32 -10.85
CA GLN A 591 18.09 0.62 -11.72
C GLN A 591 16.59 0.65 -11.40
N ALA A 592 15.97 -0.51 -11.18
CA ALA A 592 14.54 -0.63 -10.86
C ALA A 592 14.18 0.02 -9.52
N THR A 593 15.01 -0.15 -8.48
CA THR A 593 14.82 0.59 -7.22
C THR A 593 15.13 2.08 -7.37
N LYS A 594 15.98 2.49 -8.32
CA LYS A 594 16.16 3.91 -8.68
C LYS A 594 14.96 4.48 -9.43
N TYR A 595 14.21 3.67 -10.16
CA TYR A 595 12.93 4.10 -10.71
C TYR A 595 11.96 4.46 -9.56
N VAL A 596 11.90 3.65 -8.50
CA VAL A 596 11.07 3.94 -7.32
C VAL A 596 11.42 5.29 -6.72
N ASP A 597 12.71 5.55 -6.41
CA ASP A 597 13.19 6.85 -5.89
C ASP A 597 12.67 8.07 -6.65
N ASN A 598 12.56 7.94 -7.99
CA ASN A 598 12.39 9.06 -8.89
C ASN A 598 10.95 9.22 -9.41
N ASN A 599 10.13 8.17 -9.34
CA ASN A 599 8.82 8.13 -10.00
C ASN A 599 7.68 7.70 -9.09
N ILE A 600 7.96 7.04 -7.95
CA ILE A 600 6.92 6.70 -6.97
C ILE A 600 6.92 7.77 -5.87
N PRO A 601 5.75 8.32 -5.49
CA PRO A 601 5.65 9.33 -4.45
C PRO A 601 6.24 8.89 -3.11
N HIS A 602 7.11 9.73 -2.56
CA HIS A 602 7.73 9.55 -1.25
C HIS A 602 7.03 10.41 -0.22
N ILE A 603 6.21 9.80 0.63
CA ILE A 603 5.40 10.47 1.65
C ILE A 603 6.23 10.71 2.91
N PRO A 604 6.59 11.96 3.26
CA PRO A 604 7.41 12.24 4.42
C PRO A 604 6.64 11.95 5.70
N VAL A 605 7.29 11.28 6.63
CA VAL A 605 6.77 10.99 7.97
C VAL A 605 7.37 12.03 8.92
N TYR A 606 6.66 13.15 9.11
CA TYR A 606 7.07 14.20 10.03
C TYR A 606 6.57 13.92 11.45
N THR A 607 7.50 13.92 12.39
CA THR A 607 7.23 13.71 13.81
C THR A 607 7.81 14.86 14.64
N ASN A 608 7.23 15.10 15.81
CA ASN A 608 7.80 15.99 16.81
C ASN A 608 9.06 15.41 17.51
N ASP A 609 9.40 14.13 17.32
CA ASP A 609 10.67 13.54 17.74
C ASP A 609 11.82 14.03 16.86
N LYS A 610 12.55 15.04 17.35
CA LYS A 610 13.70 15.65 16.67
C LYS A 610 14.87 14.68 16.43
N THR A 611 14.86 13.49 17.01
CA THR A 611 15.89 12.46 16.75
C THR A 611 15.64 11.69 15.46
N GLN A 612 14.45 11.82 14.87
CA GLN A 612 14.05 11.15 13.64
C GLN A 612 13.84 12.17 12.54
N GLU A 613 14.80 12.25 11.63
CA GLU A 613 14.72 13.16 10.48
C GLU A 613 14.63 12.39 9.16
N ASN A 614 13.92 12.99 8.21
CA ASN A 614 13.82 12.54 6.82
C ASN A 614 13.17 11.17 6.60
N LEU A 615 12.42 10.62 7.56
CA LEU A 615 11.67 9.37 7.37
C LEU A 615 10.58 9.54 6.31
N TYR A 616 10.24 8.46 5.61
CA TYR A 616 9.19 8.45 4.61
C TYR A 616 8.55 7.06 4.46
N THR A 617 7.35 7.03 3.88
CA THR A 617 6.66 5.85 3.35
C THR A 617 6.33 6.06 1.87
N LEU A 618 5.71 5.09 1.20
CA LEU A 618 5.40 5.15 -0.24
C LEU A 618 3.92 4.88 -0.51
N SER A 619 3.35 5.54 -1.52
CA SER A 619 2.15 5.03 -2.18
C SER A 619 2.50 3.84 -3.07
N THR A 620 1.57 2.91 -3.27
CA THR A 620 1.80 1.73 -4.13
C THR A 620 1.98 2.07 -5.60
N SER A 621 1.36 3.16 -6.06
CA SER A 621 1.53 3.71 -7.40
C SER A 621 1.23 5.22 -7.42
N ASN A 622 1.46 5.84 -8.57
CA ASN A 622 1.02 7.21 -8.91
C ASN A 622 0.01 7.22 -10.07
N TRP A 623 -0.72 6.10 -10.21
CA TRP A 623 -1.70 5.92 -11.27
C TRP A 623 -2.95 6.75 -10.99
N MET A 624 -3.59 7.24 -12.04
CA MET A 624 -4.77 8.11 -11.93
C MET A 624 -5.82 7.69 -12.96
N PRO A 625 -7.14 7.78 -12.66
CA PRO A 625 -7.74 8.26 -11.40
C PRO A 625 -7.37 7.44 -10.16
N TYR A 626 -7.54 8.01 -8.96
CA TYR A 626 -7.33 7.26 -7.72
C TYR A 626 -8.31 6.10 -7.66
N THR A 627 -7.80 4.89 -7.42
CA THR A 627 -8.61 3.68 -7.29
C THR A 627 -8.18 2.87 -6.07
N TRP A 628 -9.15 2.29 -5.36
CA TRP A 628 -8.91 1.35 -4.25
C TRP A 628 -7.95 0.23 -4.68
N SER A 629 -7.10 -0.23 -3.75
CA SER A 629 -6.03 -1.23 -3.93
C SER A 629 -4.85 -0.80 -4.80
N ILE A 630 -5.01 0.17 -5.71
CA ILE A 630 -3.98 0.60 -6.68
C ILE A 630 -3.06 1.67 -6.11
N ASN A 631 -3.61 2.60 -5.33
CA ASN A 631 -2.94 3.82 -4.91
C ASN A 631 -2.69 3.90 -3.39
N ASN A 632 -3.02 2.84 -2.66
CA ASN A 632 -2.99 2.87 -1.22
C ASN A 632 -1.58 3.04 -0.65
N VAL A 633 -1.51 3.45 0.61
CA VAL A 633 -0.29 3.38 1.42
C VAL A 633 -0.41 2.16 2.32
N ALA A 634 0.11 1.02 1.86
CA ALA A 634 -0.07 -0.28 2.49
C ALA A 634 1.25 -0.86 3.05
N MET A 635 1.25 -1.24 4.33
CA MET A 635 2.47 -1.67 5.05
C MET A 635 3.17 -2.84 4.35
N ALA A 636 2.42 -3.86 3.92
CA ALA A 636 2.97 -5.05 3.28
C ALA A 636 3.71 -4.71 1.98
N GLU A 637 3.12 -3.85 1.14
CA GLU A 637 3.70 -3.40 -0.14
C GLU A 637 4.99 -2.60 0.09
N VAL A 638 4.99 -1.75 1.12
CA VAL A 638 6.14 -0.92 1.47
C VAL A 638 7.27 -1.76 2.08
N LEU A 639 6.96 -2.72 2.95
CA LEU A 639 7.96 -3.61 3.53
C LEU A 639 8.55 -4.58 2.50
N HIS A 640 7.76 -5.04 1.53
CA HIS A 640 8.28 -5.83 0.42
C HIS A 640 9.20 -4.98 -0.48
N THR A 641 8.84 -3.71 -0.69
CA THR A 641 9.72 -2.77 -1.37
C THR A 641 11.03 -2.56 -0.59
N ALA A 642 11.00 -2.44 0.74
CA ALA A 642 12.20 -2.40 1.57
C ALA A 642 13.06 -3.66 1.41
N LEU A 643 12.44 -4.85 1.37
CA LEU A 643 13.12 -6.12 1.04
C LEU A 643 13.82 -6.04 -0.33
N ALA A 644 13.16 -5.51 -1.35
CA ALA A 644 13.76 -5.32 -2.67
C ALA A 644 14.95 -4.33 -2.64
N TYR A 645 14.91 -3.27 -1.83
CA TYR A 645 16.06 -2.39 -1.62
C TYR A 645 17.25 -3.12 -0.97
N TRP A 646 17.03 -3.96 0.03
CA TRP A 646 18.10 -4.80 0.62
C TRP A 646 18.70 -5.74 -0.42
N LYS A 647 17.86 -6.45 -1.18
CA LYS A 647 18.29 -7.34 -2.26
C LYS A 647 19.04 -6.62 -3.39
N SER A 648 18.80 -5.32 -3.56
CA SER A 648 19.51 -4.45 -4.51
C SER A 648 20.82 -3.85 -3.96
N GLY A 649 21.24 -4.22 -2.75
CA GLY A 649 22.42 -3.68 -2.06
C GLY A 649 22.24 -2.27 -1.46
N ARG A 650 21.01 -1.73 -1.47
CA ARG A 650 20.66 -0.37 -1.05
C ARG A 650 20.17 -0.29 0.41
N ASN A 651 20.86 -0.97 1.32
CA ASN A 651 20.47 -1.17 2.73
C ASN A 651 20.05 0.10 3.48
N ASN A 652 20.73 1.23 3.28
CA ASN A 652 20.38 2.47 4.00
C ASN A 652 18.97 2.96 3.64
N GLU A 653 18.59 2.87 2.36
CA GLU A 653 17.26 3.28 1.92
C GLU A 653 16.22 2.24 2.32
N ALA A 654 16.58 0.95 2.29
CA ALA A 654 15.72 -0.13 2.79
C ALA A 654 15.36 0.08 4.28
N PHE A 655 16.37 0.31 5.11
CA PHE A 655 16.19 0.56 6.54
C PHE A 655 15.38 1.83 6.80
N LYS A 656 15.67 2.91 6.06
CA LYS A 656 14.98 4.19 6.20
C LYS A 656 13.50 4.09 5.85
N LEU A 657 13.16 3.37 4.77
CA LEU A 657 11.79 3.10 4.37
C LEU A 657 11.07 2.23 5.40
N MET A 658 11.65 1.09 5.78
CA MET A 658 11.09 0.20 6.81
C MET A 658 10.83 0.97 8.10
N LYS A 659 11.82 1.74 8.57
CA LYS A 659 11.72 2.54 9.79
C LYS A 659 10.62 3.60 9.70
N GLY A 660 10.53 4.33 8.59
CA GLY A 660 9.47 5.33 8.37
C GLY A 660 8.07 4.72 8.47
N THR A 661 7.85 3.58 7.82
CA THR A 661 6.58 2.83 7.90
C THR A 661 6.31 2.29 9.30
N MET A 662 7.29 1.72 9.98
CA MET A 662 7.10 1.26 11.38
C MET A 662 6.75 2.41 12.32
N TYR A 663 7.40 3.56 12.14
CA TYR A 663 7.15 4.74 12.96
C TYR A 663 5.70 5.23 12.81
N ASP A 664 5.22 5.29 11.57
CA ASP A 664 3.85 5.65 11.23
C ASP A 664 2.82 4.71 11.90
N TYR A 665 2.97 3.40 11.75
CA TYR A 665 1.97 2.44 12.23
C TYR A 665 2.06 2.17 13.73
N MET A 666 3.27 1.99 14.28
CA MET A 666 3.46 1.43 15.62
C MET A 666 3.57 2.50 16.71
N TYR A 667 4.02 3.70 16.37
CA TYR A 667 4.36 4.74 17.34
C TYR A 667 3.55 6.03 17.17
N MET A 668 3.21 6.40 15.93
CA MET A 668 2.32 7.53 15.62
C MET A 668 0.86 7.11 15.36
N GLY A 669 0.65 5.83 15.06
CA GLY A 669 -0.64 5.24 14.71
C GLY A 669 -1.58 5.11 15.90
N SER A 670 -2.77 4.61 15.63
CA SER A 670 -3.82 4.48 16.64
C SER A 670 -3.63 3.30 17.57
N SER A 671 -2.88 2.28 17.16
CA SER A 671 -2.69 1.04 17.91
C SER A 671 -1.19 0.76 18.12
N PRO A 672 -0.73 0.54 19.37
CA PRO A 672 0.68 0.32 19.64
C PRO A 672 1.15 -1.00 19.01
N GLY A 673 2.30 -0.95 18.33
CA GLY A 673 2.90 -2.14 17.71
C GLY A 673 2.12 -2.75 16.54
N ASN A 674 1.20 -2.02 15.93
CA ASN A 674 0.32 -2.57 14.90
C ASN A 674 1.04 -2.99 13.61
N PHE A 675 0.82 -4.22 13.15
CA PHE A 675 1.09 -4.65 11.78
C PHE A 675 -0.16 -4.44 10.91
N GLY A 676 -0.54 -3.17 10.73
CA GLY A 676 -1.80 -2.80 10.10
C GLY A 676 -1.77 -2.84 8.58
N GLN A 677 -2.96 -2.82 7.95
CA GLN A 677 -3.05 -2.87 6.49
C GLN A 677 -2.76 -1.51 5.86
N LEU A 678 -3.53 -0.47 6.19
CA LEU A 678 -3.41 0.86 5.59
C LEU A 678 -2.91 1.90 6.58
N SER A 679 -2.15 2.84 6.05
CA SER A 679 -1.51 3.93 6.77
C SER A 679 -2.48 5.08 6.98
N HIS A 680 -2.21 5.90 8.01
CA HIS A 680 -2.82 7.22 8.15
C HIS A 680 -2.67 8.09 6.89
N PHE A 681 -1.58 7.92 6.15
CA PHE A 681 -1.28 8.66 4.92
C PHE A 681 -2.05 8.17 3.69
N ASP A 682 -2.90 7.15 3.82
CA ASP A 682 -3.84 6.78 2.76
C ASP A 682 -4.88 7.89 2.57
N ALA A 683 -4.90 8.52 1.39
CA ALA A 683 -5.64 9.74 1.13
C ALA A 683 -7.16 9.63 1.34
N PHE A 684 -7.75 8.44 1.19
CA PHE A 684 -9.21 8.25 1.23
C PHE A 684 -9.69 7.39 2.39
N ARG A 685 -8.88 6.47 2.90
CA ARG A 685 -9.30 5.52 3.95
C ARG A 685 -8.65 5.77 5.30
N GLY A 686 -7.47 6.39 5.32
CA GLY A 686 -6.65 6.50 6.51
C GLY A 686 -6.29 5.12 7.10
N GLU A 687 -5.98 5.12 8.39
CA GLU A 687 -5.51 3.94 9.11
C GLU A 687 -6.58 2.83 9.16
N LEU A 688 -6.27 1.63 8.66
CA LEU A 688 -7.19 0.49 8.65
C LEU A 688 -6.52 -0.84 9.01
N TYR A 689 -7.32 -1.64 9.74
CA TYR A 689 -7.10 -3.05 10.13
C TYR A 689 -5.90 -3.30 11.03
N ARG A 690 -6.10 -4.06 12.11
CA ARG A 690 -5.03 -4.42 13.04
C ARG A 690 -4.46 -5.79 12.75
N ASP A 691 -3.14 -5.90 12.83
CA ASP A 691 -2.39 -7.15 12.70
C ASP A 691 -2.89 -8.02 11.54
N PHE A 692 -2.90 -7.41 10.35
CA PHE A 692 -3.40 -8.04 9.15
C PHE A 692 -2.37 -9.04 8.62
N ALA A 693 -2.84 -10.17 8.07
CA ALA A 693 -1.93 -11.30 7.81
C ALA A 693 -0.85 -10.97 6.78
N ASP A 694 -1.20 -10.16 5.78
CA ASP A 694 -0.31 -9.79 4.70
C ASP A 694 0.90 -8.94 5.20
N PRO A 695 0.71 -7.84 5.96
CA PRO A 695 1.79 -7.16 6.68
C PRO A 695 2.60 -8.04 7.63
N VAL A 696 1.95 -8.91 8.40
CA VAL A 696 2.63 -9.83 9.34
C VAL A 696 3.57 -10.78 8.59
N GLY A 697 3.10 -11.37 7.50
CA GLY A 697 3.89 -12.24 6.65
C GLY A 697 5.10 -11.54 6.04
N VAL A 698 4.89 -10.37 5.41
CA VAL A 698 5.99 -9.63 4.77
C VAL A 698 6.96 -9.05 5.80
N ALA A 699 6.50 -8.61 6.97
CA ALA A 699 7.36 -8.12 8.04
C ALA A 699 8.33 -9.20 8.55
N SER A 700 7.88 -10.46 8.63
CA SER A 700 8.77 -11.58 8.99
C SER A 700 9.94 -11.72 8.02
N ARG A 701 9.67 -11.60 6.71
CA ARG A 701 10.71 -11.60 5.67
C ARG A 701 11.57 -10.35 5.75
N ALA A 702 10.98 -9.16 5.86
CA ALA A 702 11.71 -7.91 5.92
C ALA A 702 12.69 -7.85 7.10
N PHE A 703 12.31 -8.33 8.28
CA PHE A 703 13.23 -8.38 9.42
C PHE A 703 14.29 -9.47 9.27
N VAL A 704 13.89 -10.71 8.99
CA VAL A 704 14.82 -11.85 9.01
C VAL A 704 15.68 -11.91 7.74
N GLU A 705 15.08 -11.80 6.55
CA GLU A 705 15.78 -11.84 5.26
C GLU A 705 16.35 -10.48 4.85
N GLY A 706 15.68 -9.39 5.20
CA GLY A 706 16.11 -8.03 4.87
C GLY A 706 17.11 -7.46 5.88
N LEU A 707 16.63 -7.10 7.08
CA LEU A 707 17.43 -6.43 8.11
C LEU A 707 18.58 -7.29 8.62
N PHE A 708 18.32 -8.55 8.98
CA PHE A 708 19.36 -9.48 9.46
C PHE A 708 20.02 -10.31 8.36
N GLY A 709 19.43 -10.34 7.17
CA GLY A 709 20.08 -10.89 5.97
C GLY A 709 20.03 -12.40 5.83
N VAL A 710 19.19 -13.11 6.59
CA VAL A 710 19.16 -14.58 6.62
C VAL A 710 18.37 -15.12 5.44
N LYS A 711 19.03 -15.93 4.61
CA LYS A 711 18.42 -16.66 3.51
C LYS A 711 18.78 -18.15 3.60
N ALA A 712 17.80 -18.96 3.98
CA ALA A 712 17.96 -20.39 4.11
C ALA A 712 17.92 -21.09 2.74
N ASP A 713 18.81 -22.05 2.53
CA ASP A 713 18.84 -22.96 1.39
C ASP A 713 19.24 -24.36 1.88
N ILE A 714 18.43 -24.88 2.80
CA ILE A 714 18.70 -26.10 3.57
C ILE A 714 18.74 -27.33 2.67
N ILE A 715 18.00 -27.34 1.55
CA ILE A 715 18.10 -28.40 0.53
C ILE A 715 19.52 -28.56 -0.01
N ASN A 716 20.31 -27.48 -0.06
CA ASN A 716 21.70 -27.48 -0.48
C ASN A 716 22.67 -27.43 0.72
N LYS A 717 22.18 -27.70 1.94
CA LYS A 717 22.92 -27.68 3.20
C LYS A 717 23.69 -26.38 3.43
N LYS A 718 23.06 -25.24 3.10
CA LYS A 718 23.68 -23.94 3.30
C LYS A 718 22.69 -22.88 3.77
N ILE A 719 23.22 -21.87 4.45
CA ILE A 719 22.54 -20.60 4.69
C ILE A 719 23.43 -19.47 4.19
N GLU A 720 22.81 -18.45 3.61
CA GLU A 720 23.46 -17.19 3.29
C GLU A 720 23.06 -16.15 4.33
N ILE A 721 24.02 -15.36 4.81
CA ILE A 721 23.76 -14.21 5.68
C ILE A 721 24.39 -12.97 5.07
N THR A 722 23.56 -11.99 4.71
CA THR A 722 23.97 -10.69 4.15
C THR A 722 23.40 -9.56 5.01
N PRO A 723 24.09 -9.12 6.09
CA PRO A 723 23.56 -8.12 7.01
C PRO A 723 23.01 -6.85 6.35
N GLY A 724 21.76 -6.52 6.68
CA GLY A 724 20.99 -5.41 6.13
C GLY A 724 21.00 -4.14 6.96
N TRP A 725 21.45 -4.19 8.20
CA TRP A 725 21.39 -3.06 9.13
C TRP A 725 22.32 -1.89 8.78
N PRO A 726 22.07 -0.68 9.32
CA PRO A 726 22.93 0.48 9.13
C PRO A 726 24.38 0.22 9.54
N LYS A 727 25.32 0.73 8.72
CA LYS A 727 26.78 0.51 8.91
C LYS A 727 27.33 0.99 10.27
N ASP A 728 26.65 1.94 10.93
CA ASP A 728 27.11 2.58 12.16
C ASP A 728 26.67 1.80 13.42
N TRP A 729 25.87 0.75 13.25
CA TRP A 729 25.46 -0.11 14.36
C TRP A 729 26.64 -0.90 14.93
N GLN A 730 26.85 -0.74 16.24
CA GLN A 730 27.92 -1.42 16.98
C GLN A 730 27.53 -2.82 17.44
N PHE A 731 26.24 -3.14 17.45
CA PHE A 731 25.75 -4.48 17.72
C PHE A 731 24.43 -4.71 16.97
N ALA A 732 24.07 -5.96 16.75
CA ALA A 732 22.77 -6.36 16.24
C ALA A 732 22.52 -7.79 16.68
N ILE A 733 21.42 -8.02 17.40
CA ILE A 733 21.08 -9.34 17.90
C ILE A 733 19.69 -9.74 17.42
N MET A 734 19.56 -10.97 16.95
CA MET A 734 18.30 -11.59 16.53
C MET A 734 18.27 -13.04 17.00
N LYS A 735 17.08 -13.52 17.38
CA LYS A 735 16.83 -14.93 17.65
C LYS A 735 15.47 -15.35 17.11
N THR A 736 15.46 -16.42 16.31
CA THR A 736 14.29 -17.23 15.96
C THR A 736 14.44 -18.63 16.57
N GLN A 737 13.51 -19.54 16.29
CA GLN A 737 13.72 -20.95 16.67
C GLN A 737 14.86 -21.60 15.89
N ASP A 738 15.07 -21.19 14.63
CA ASP A 738 16.04 -21.81 13.74
C ASP A 738 17.44 -21.20 13.84
N ILE A 739 17.55 -19.90 14.11
CA ILE A 739 18.82 -19.19 14.05
C ILE A 739 18.93 -18.08 15.10
N GLY A 740 20.11 -17.97 15.70
CA GLY A 740 20.54 -16.85 16.52
C GLY A 740 21.73 -16.14 15.87
N ILE A 741 21.70 -14.81 15.85
CA ILE A 741 22.80 -13.95 15.40
C ILE A 741 23.09 -12.97 16.52
N ASP A 742 24.32 -12.93 17.02
CA ASP A 742 24.84 -11.91 17.94
C ASP A 742 26.09 -11.29 17.31
N TYR A 743 25.89 -10.14 16.67
CA TYR A 743 26.95 -9.32 16.09
C TYR A 743 27.39 -8.24 17.07
N LYS A 744 28.71 -8.08 17.22
CA LYS A 744 29.35 -7.01 18.01
C LYS A 744 30.57 -6.44 17.26
N GLN A 745 30.66 -5.12 17.26
CA GLN A 745 31.79 -4.37 16.73
C GLN A 745 32.66 -3.85 17.86
N ASN A 746 33.93 -4.24 17.85
CA ASN A 746 34.95 -3.80 18.79
C ASN A 746 36.08 -3.10 18.02
N LYS A 747 35.96 -1.77 17.85
CA LYS A 747 36.92 -0.96 17.06
C LYS A 747 37.05 -1.50 15.63
N ASN A 748 38.19 -2.11 15.32
CA ASN A 748 38.51 -2.69 14.01
C ASN A 748 38.21 -4.19 13.94
N THR A 749 37.60 -4.78 14.97
CA THR A 749 37.25 -6.19 14.99
C THR A 749 35.74 -6.35 14.98
N ASP A 750 35.22 -7.12 14.03
CA ASP A 750 33.83 -7.56 14.00
C ASP A 750 33.75 -8.99 14.52
N VAL A 751 32.80 -9.28 15.39
CA VAL A 751 32.55 -10.60 15.96
C VAL A 751 31.11 -10.99 15.67
N TYR A 752 30.90 -12.15 15.08
CA TYR A 752 29.60 -12.76 14.84
C TYR A 752 29.54 -14.09 15.57
N ASN A 753 28.61 -14.23 16.50
CA ASN A 753 28.25 -15.50 17.10
C ASN A 753 26.93 -15.94 16.47
N ILE A 754 26.98 -16.96 15.62
CA ILE A 754 25.82 -17.47 14.90
C ILE A 754 25.57 -18.90 15.37
N THR A 755 24.35 -19.18 15.80
CA THR A 755 23.91 -20.51 16.23
C THR A 755 22.74 -20.95 15.40
N THR A 756 22.77 -22.17 14.87
CA THR A 756 21.66 -22.73 14.09
C THR A 756 21.09 -23.96 14.76
N ASN A 757 19.76 -24.06 14.77
CA ASN A 757 19.00 -25.19 15.31
C ASN A 757 18.25 -25.95 14.20
N PHE A 758 18.65 -25.77 12.93
CA PHE A 758 18.15 -26.60 11.84
C PHE A 758 18.46 -28.08 12.11
N LYS A 759 17.61 -28.99 11.62
CA LYS A 759 17.80 -30.44 11.78
C LYS A 759 19.02 -30.98 11.02
N THR A 760 19.54 -30.22 10.07
CA THR A 760 20.67 -30.60 9.22
C THR A 760 21.81 -29.64 9.48
N ASP A 761 23.03 -30.16 9.66
CA ASP A 761 24.21 -29.31 9.74
C ASP A 761 24.44 -28.61 8.40
N ILE A 762 24.75 -27.32 8.46
CA ILE A 762 24.83 -26.46 7.28
C ILE A 762 26.19 -25.77 7.18
N SER A 763 26.54 -25.37 5.97
CA SER A 763 27.61 -24.39 5.73
C SER A 763 27.03 -22.97 5.73
N LEU A 764 27.79 -21.99 6.21
CA LEU A 764 27.42 -20.59 6.20
C LEU A 764 28.20 -19.84 5.12
N GLU A 765 27.46 -19.11 4.28
CA GLU A 765 27.98 -18.11 3.34
C GLU A 765 27.70 -16.70 3.89
N LEU A 766 28.68 -16.13 4.58
CA LEU A 766 28.57 -14.79 5.17
C LEU A 766 29.08 -13.73 4.18
N ILE A 767 28.19 -12.86 3.70
CA ILE A 767 28.49 -11.77 2.77
C ILE A 767 28.53 -10.44 3.53
N LEU A 768 29.72 -9.84 3.63
CA LEU A 768 29.93 -8.63 4.43
C LEU A 768 30.34 -7.45 3.56
N LYS A 769 29.79 -6.28 3.88
CA LYS A 769 30.31 -5.00 3.39
C LYS A 769 31.66 -4.72 4.03
N VAL A 770 32.63 -4.31 3.21
CA VAL A 770 34.01 -4.12 3.65
C VAL A 770 34.13 -2.80 4.42
N ARG A 771 34.76 -2.82 5.60
CA ARG A 771 34.96 -1.63 6.44
C ARG A 771 36.25 -0.87 6.16
N ARG A 772 37.35 -1.58 5.88
CA ARG A 772 38.70 -1.01 5.66
C ARG A 772 39.41 -1.67 4.48
N GLU A 773 40.43 -1.02 3.95
CA GLU A 773 41.15 -1.45 2.74
C GLU A 773 41.97 -2.75 2.91
N LYS A 774 42.10 -3.29 4.13
CA LYS A 774 42.75 -4.58 4.41
C LYS A 774 41.98 -5.39 5.45
N ILE A 775 42.09 -6.71 5.30
CA ILE A 775 41.74 -7.69 6.33
C ILE A 775 43.05 -8.31 6.84
N GLU A 776 43.29 -8.18 8.13
CA GLU A 776 44.45 -8.78 8.80
C GLU A 776 44.22 -10.27 9.05
N ASN A 777 43.05 -10.61 9.58
CA ASN A 777 42.67 -11.99 9.87
C ASN A 777 41.16 -12.19 9.76
N VAL A 778 40.76 -13.36 9.25
CA VAL A 778 39.41 -13.93 9.41
C VAL A 778 39.59 -15.28 10.08
N SER A 779 38.87 -15.52 11.18
CA SER A 779 38.81 -16.83 11.81
C SER A 779 37.38 -17.27 12.04
N VAL A 780 37.15 -18.57 11.91
CA VAL A 780 35.90 -19.26 12.24
C VAL A 780 36.24 -20.34 13.26
N ASN A 781 35.58 -20.31 14.42
CA ASN A 781 35.81 -21.25 15.53
C ASN A 781 37.31 -21.35 15.91
N GLY A 782 37.97 -20.19 15.99
CA GLY A 782 39.40 -20.05 16.31
C GLY A 782 40.38 -20.45 15.18
N LYS A 783 39.89 -20.96 14.05
CA LYS A 783 40.74 -21.36 12.90
C LYS A 783 40.73 -20.29 11.82
N LYS A 784 41.89 -19.96 11.27
CA LYS A 784 42.01 -19.01 10.16
C LYS A 784 41.31 -19.56 8.91
N VAL A 785 40.52 -18.71 8.25
CA VAL A 785 39.84 -19.03 6.98
C VAL A 785 40.14 -17.97 5.92
N GLU A 786 40.03 -18.37 4.66
CA GLU A 786 40.15 -17.45 3.53
C GLU A 786 38.82 -16.77 3.21
N TRP A 787 38.90 -15.62 2.55
CA TRP A 787 37.76 -14.85 2.08
C TRP A 787 37.87 -14.57 0.58
N GLN A 788 36.74 -14.28 -0.07
CA GLN A 788 36.67 -14.02 -1.51
C GLN A 788 36.08 -12.62 -1.76
N ASN A 789 36.63 -11.88 -2.73
CA ASN A 789 36.03 -10.61 -3.15
C ASN A 789 34.78 -10.87 -4.00
N LYS A 790 33.65 -10.22 -3.67
CA LYS A 790 32.43 -10.25 -4.48
C LYS A 790 32.53 -9.19 -5.58
N GLU A 791 33.14 -9.54 -6.72
CA GLU A 791 33.38 -8.61 -7.84
C GLU A 791 32.09 -8.06 -8.49
N ASP A 792 30.96 -8.74 -8.28
CA ASP A 792 29.62 -8.40 -8.74
C ASP A 792 28.86 -7.46 -7.78
N ALA A 793 29.44 -7.12 -6.62
CA ALA A 793 28.81 -6.23 -5.65
C ALA A 793 28.56 -4.83 -6.23
N VAL A 794 27.33 -4.34 -6.12
CA VAL A 794 26.92 -3.01 -6.59
C VAL A 794 26.81 -2.05 -5.41
N GLY A 795 27.38 -0.86 -5.56
CA GLY A 795 27.28 0.24 -4.59
C GLY A 795 28.44 0.28 -3.59
N GLN A 796 28.85 -0.86 -3.04
CA GLN A 796 29.92 -0.95 -2.05
C GLN A 796 30.68 -2.27 -2.18
N PRO A 797 31.99 -2.31 -1.84
CA PRO A 797 32.76 -3.54 -1.84
C PRO A 797 32.23 -4.54 -0.81
N GLN A 798 32.21 -5.81 -1.20
CA GLN A 798 31.77 -6.92 -0.35
C GLN A 798 32.76 -8.09 -0.42
N ILE A 799 32.80 -8.86 0.67
CA ILE A 799 33.51 -10.14 0.75
C ILE A 799 32.54 -11.28 1.02
N LEU A 800 32.93 -12.49 0.63
CA LEU A 800 32.29 -13.74 0.98
C LEU A 800 33.22 -14.58 1.85
N ILE A 801 32.73 -14.99 3.02
CA ILE A 801 33.39 -15.94 3.92
C ILE A 801 32.55 -17.22 3.90
N LYS A 802 33.18 -18.34 3.53
CA LYS A 802 32.54 -19.67 3.56
C LYS A 802 33.04 -20.45 4.76
N THR A 803 32.12 -21.00 5.55
CA THR A 803 32.47 -21.84 6.70
C THR A 803 32.41 -23.33 6.34
N PRO A 804 33.15 -24.20 7.06
CA PRO A 804 32.83 -25.61 7.13
C PRO A 804 31.41 -25.84 7.67
N ILE A 805 30.88 -27.05 7.44
CA ILE A 805 29.60 -27.47 8.02
C ILE A 805 29.71 -27.49 9.55
N ASP A 806 28.82 -26.79 10.24
CA ASP A 806 28.74 -26.72 11.71
C ASP A 806 27.34 -26.25 12.14
N SER A 807 27.09 -26.20 13.45
CA SER A 807 25.88 -25.62 14.06
C SER A 807 26.17 -24.32 14.84
N ILE A 808 27.45 -24.06 15.12
CA ILE A 808 27.92 -22.87 15.83
C ILE A 808 29.06 -22.25 15.03
N PHE A 809 28.97 -20.95 14.77
CA PHE A 809 29.97 -20.17 14.06
C PHE A 809 30.37 -18.95 14.91
N ASP A 810 31.56 -19.00 15.50
CA ASP A 810 32.25 -17.85 16.08
C ASP A 810 33.19 -17.27 15.02
N ILE A 811 32.78 -16.17 14.40
CA ILE A 811 33.48 -15.54 13.28
C ILE A 811 34.06 -14.21 13.75
N GLN A 812 35.38 -14.10 13.67
CA GLN A 812 36.11 -12.87 13.98
C GLN A 812 36.80 -12.33 12.73
N ILE A 813 36.51 -11.08 12.38
CA ILE A 813 37.18 -10.35 11.29
C ILE A 813 37.93 -9.17 11.88
N THR A 814 39.26 -9.13 11.68
CA THR A 814 40.11 -8.00 12.08
C THR A 814 40.48 -7.18 10.85
N TRP A 815 39.98 -5.95 10.82
CA TRP A 815 40.18 -4.98 9.74
C TRP A 815 41.42 -4.12 9.99
N SER A 816 42.11 -3.72 8.92
CA SER A 816 43.24 -2.79 9.00
C SER A 816 43.36 -1.94 7.73
N GLY A 817 44.30 -1.00 7.71
CA GLY A 817 44.50 -0.07 6.60
C GLY A 817 43.49 1.10 6.58
N ALA A 818 43.54 1.90 5.52
CA ALA A 818 42.75 3.11 5.36
C ALA A 818 41.27 2.85 4.97
N ASP A 819 40.48 3.92 4.95
CA ASP A 819 39.10 3.91 4.46
C ASP A 819 39.01 3.85 2.93
N PHE A 820 37.88 3.34 2.44
CA PHE A 820 37.57 3.34 1.01
C PHE A 820 37.30 4.74 0.48
N SER A 821 37.68 4.97 -0.78
CA SER A 821 37.25 6.15 -1.51
C SER A 821 35.72 6.17 -1.60
N SER A 822 35.10 7.30 -1.24
CA SER A 822 33.67 7.54 -1.43
C SER A 822 33.48 8.54 -2.58
N PRO A 823 33.57 8.10 -3.85
CA PRO A 823 33.40 9.00 -4.98
C PRO A 823 31.98 9.59 -5.01
N LYS A 824 31.86 10.83 -5.49
CA LYS A 824 30.55 11.44 -5.74
C LYS A 824 29.81 10.59 -6.77
N SER A 825 28.57 10.22 -6.44
CA SER A 825 27.77 9.26 -7.22
C SER A 825 26.54 9.87 -7.87
N LYS A 826 26.23 11.15 -7.64
CA LYS A 826 25.08 11.87 -8.22
C LYS A 826 25.55 13.12 -8.94
N TYR A 827 25.14 13.28 -10.20
CA TYR A 827 25.47 14.44 -11.03
C TYR A 827 24.22 14.97 -11.72
N THR A 828 24.06 16.29 -11.75
CA THR A 828 23.05 16.98 -12.57
C THR A 828 23.79 17.67 -13.69
N VAL A 829 23.39 17.38 -14.93
CA VAL A 829 24.21 17.65 -16.13
C VAL A 829 23.31 17.97 -17.32
N THR A 830 23.86 18.61 -18.34
CA THR A 830 23.12 18.97 -19.57
C THR A 830 23.57 18.15 -20.78
N PRO A 831 22.73 17.98 -21.83
CA PRO A 831 23.16 17.40 -23.09
C PRO A 831 24.44 18.07 -23.64
N ASP A 832 25.31 17.27 -24.28
CA ASP A 832 26.60 17.70 -24.88
C ASP A 832 27.66 18.23 -23.90
N GLU A 833 27.38 18.25 -22.60
CA GLU A 833 28.36 18.54 -21.56
C GLU A 833 29.39 17.41 -21.46
N ILE A 834 30.66 17.80 -21.21
CA ILE A 834 31.73 16.88 -20.88
C ILE A 834 31.89 16.85 -19.36
N ILE A 835 31.68 15.69 -18.76
CA ILE A 835 31.74 15.51 -17.31
C ILE A 835 33.00 14.71 -16.97
N LYS A 836 33.80 15.25 -16.05
CA LYS A 836 34.92 14.53 -15.46
C LYS A 836 34.55 13.99 -14.08
N ILE A 837 34.65 12.68 -13.91
CA ILE A 837 34.30 11.99 -12.66
C ILE A 837 35.58 11.41 -12.05
N PRO A 838 36.09 11.98 -10.94
CA PRO A 838 37.23 11.43 -10.23
C PRO A 838 36.82 10.31 -9.26
N PHE A 839 37.61 9.24 -9.22
CA PHE A 839 37.49 8.10 -8.29
C PHE A 839 38.58 8.07 -7.21
N ASN A 840 39.35 9.15 -7.10
CA ASN A 840 40.37 9.36 -6.07
C ASN A 840 41.42 8.22 -6.05
N LYS A 841 41.38 7.38 -5.00
CA LYS A 841 42.33 6.28 -4.78
C LYS A 841 41.95 4.99 -5.52
N ALA A 842 40.70 4.89 -6.00
CA ALA A 842 40.23 3.70 -6.68
C ALA A 842 40.55 3.77 -8.18
N LYS A 843 41.01 2.65 -8.72
CA LYS A 843 41.33 2.48 -10.15
C LYS A 843 40.10 1.99 -10.89
N ILE A 844 39.92 2.43 -12.13
CA ILE A 844 38.83 1.95 -12.99
C ILE A 844 39.26 0.65 -13.67
N VAL A 845 38.49 -0.43 -13.46
CA VAL A 845 38.70 -1.73 -14.10
C VAL A 845 37.82 -1.86 -15.34
N ASN A 846 36.50 -1.76 -15.18
CA ASN A 846 35.51 -1.95 -16.24
C ASN A 846 34.40 -0.89 -16.20
N LEU A 847 33.58 -0.85 -17.26
CA LEU A 847 32.44 0.05 -17.39
C LEU A 847 31.25 -0.72 -17.94
N PHE A 848 30.06 -0.41 -17.44
CA PHE A 848 28.80 -0.93 -17.96
C PHE A 848 27.79 0.21 -18.11
N ASN A 849 27.36 0.46 -19.35
CA ASN A 849 26.45 1.54 -19.75
C ASN A 849 25.13 0.95 -20.25
N PRO A 850 24.24 0.49 -19.35
CA PRO A 850 23.01 -0.21 -19.73
C PRO A 850 21.96 0.68 -20.40
N GLN A 851 22.15 1.99 -20.49
CA GLN A 851 21.13 2.90 -21.05
C GLN A 851 21.64 3.66 -22.29
N ASP A 852 22.84 3.30 -22.75
CA ASP A 852 23.49 3.86 -23.94
C ASP A 852 23.51 5.40 -24.00
N VAL A 853 23.88 6.05 -22.89
CA VAL A 853 23.71 7.51 -22.69
C VAL A 853 24.91 8.37 -23.08
N PHE A 854 26.02 7.76 -23.51
CA PHE A 854 27.28 8.48 -23.81
C PHE A 854 27.64 8.41 -25.29
N SER A 855 28.06 9.54 -25.84
CA SER A 855 28.62 9.63 -27.21
C SER A 855 30.13 9.39 -27.22
N THR A 856 30.83 9.70 -26.12
CA THR A 856 32.27 9.45 -25.98
C THR A 856 32.61 9.13 -24.53
N ILE A 857 33.50 8.16 -24.33
CA ILE A 857 33.98 7.71 -23.03
C ILE A 857 35.51 7.66 -23.06
N GLU A 858 36.17 8.53 -22.31
CA GLU A 858 37.62 8.57 -22.14
C GLU A 858 37.96 8.08 -20.73
N LYS A 859 38.53 6.86 -20.66
CA LYS A 859 38.91 6.22 -19.39
C LYS A 859 40.38 6.52 -19.07
N HIS A 860 40.61 7.11 -17.89
CA HIS A 860 41.93 7.19 -17.28
C HIS A 860 42.04 6.22 -16.11
N THR A 861 43.19 6.18 -15.42
CA THR A 861 43.43 5.21 -14.33
C THR A 861 42.44 5.40 -13.18
N ASN A 862 42.24 6.64 -12.72
CA ASN A 862 41.42 6.97 -11.54
C ASN A 862 40.32 8.00 -11.83
N ASP A 863 40.07 8.31 -13.10
CA ASP A 863 39.00 9.21 -13.50
C ASP A 863 38.47 8.85 -14.89
N ILE A 864 37.27 9.31 -15.17
CA ILE A 864 36.62 9.12 -16.47
C ILE A 864 36.07 10.46 -16.96
N GLN A 865 36.23 10.70 -18.25
CA GLN A 865 35.65 11.82 -18.94
C GLN A 865 34.55 11.32 -19.89
N LEU A 866 33.35 11.87 -19.74
CA LEU A 866 32.12 11.39 -20.38
C LEU A 866 31.49 12.53 -21.19
N LYS A 867 31.16 12.28 -22.45
CA LYS A 867 30.31 13.17 -23.25
C LYS A 867 28.92 12.55 -23.42
N LEU A 868 27.87 13.27 -23.02
CA LEU A 868 26.50 12.76 -23.05
C LEU A 868 25.89 12.78 -24.46
N LYS A 869 24.92 11.90 -24.71
CA LYS A 869 23.96 12.01 -25.83
C LYS A 869 22.87 13.04 -25.50
N SER A 870 22.00 13.34 -26.46
CA SER A 870 20.93 14.33 -26.33
C SER A 870 19.73 13.93 -25.46
N SER A 871 19.74 12.77 -24.80
CA SER A 871 18.60 12.29 -24.01
C SER A 871 18.58 12.85 -22.58
N THR A 872 17.39 13.26 -22.11
CA THR A 872 17.17 13.75 -20.75
C THR A 872 16.67 12.65 -19.81
N GLY A 873 16.58 12.98 -18.51
CA GLY A 873 16.03 12.14 -17.45
C GLY A 873 17.09 11.49 -16.57
N ASN A 874 16.62 10.65 -15.65
CA ASN A 874 17.47 9.93 -14.72
C ASN A 874 18.09 8.70 -15.39
N LYS A 875 19.43 8.60 -15.35
CA LYS A 875 20.22 7.53 -15.97
C LYS A 875 21.26 6.98 -15.00
N THR A 876 21.71 5.76 -15.22
CA THR A 876 22.73 5.09 -14.40
C THR A 876 23.86 4.53 -15.26
N LEU A 877 25.09 4.90 -14.93
CA LEU A 877 26.32 4.27 -15.41
C LEU A 877 26.92 3.43 -14.27
N PHE A 878 27.47 2.27 -14.57
CA PHE A 878 28.19 1.46 -13.60
C PHE A 878 29.68 1.43 -13.93
N VAL A 879 30.51 1.75 -12.94
CA VAL A 879 31.97 1.78 -13.06
C VAL A 879 32.56 0.76 -12.10
N GLN A 880 33.23 -0.27 -12.61
CA GLN A 880 33.92 -1.23 -11.74
C GLN A 880 35.21 -0.59 -11.23
N LEU A 881 35.31 -0.43 -9.92
CA LEU A 881 36.42 0.17 -9.23
C LEU A 881 37.26 -0.90 -8.52
N GLU A 882 38.56 -0.63 -8.38
CA GLU A 882 39.50 -1.43 -7.61
C GLU A 882 40.25 -0.57 -6.59
N GLN A 883 40.21 -0.96 -5.31
CA GLN A 883 41.04 -0.39 -4.26
C GLN A 883 41.57 -1.52 -3.36
N GLY A 884 42.89 -1.62 -3.22
CA GLY A 884 43.52 -2.73 -2.51
C GLY A 884 43.25 -4.06 -3.22
N LYS A 885 42.69 -5.04 -2.51
CA LYS A 885 42.29 -6.35 -3.06
C LYS A 885 40.82 -6.40 -3.48
N TYR A 886 40.10 -5.29 -3.39
CA TYR A 886 38.65 -5.27 -3.57
C TYR A 886 38.27 -4.68 -4.91
N LYS A 887 37.35 -5.35 -5.60
CA LYS A 887 36.66 -4.83 -6.78
C LYS A 887 35.16 -4.80 -6.57
N TRP A 888 34.52 -3.72 -6.99
CA TRP A 888 33.06 -3.55 -6.90
C TRP A 888 32.55 -2.63 -7.99
N TRP A 889 31.26 -2.69 -8.29
CA TRP A 889 30.59 -1.78 -9.23
C TRP A 889 30.06 -0.56 -8.51
N GLN A 890 30.62 0.61 -8.81
CA GLN A 890 30.12 1.90 -8.35
C GLN A 890 29.07 2.45 -9.32
N PRO A 891 27.79 2.58 -8.90
CA PRO A 891 26.78 3.27 -9.69
C PRO A 891 27.01 4.78 -9.67
N ILE A 892 26.85 5.40 -10.84
CA ILE A 892 26.90 6.83 -11.12
C ILE A 892 25.54 7.24 -11.66
N GLN A 893 24.81 8.00 -10.86
CA GLN A 893 23.49 8.54 -11.18
C GLN A 893 23.65 9.88 -11.89
N LEU A 894 23.02 9.99 -13.05
CA LEU A 894 23.01 11.17 -13.88
C LEU A 894 21.57 11.67 -13.99
N ASN A 895 21.30 12.86 -13.48
CA ASN A 895 20.08 13.60 -13.75
C ASN A 895 20.35 14.53 -14.93
N ILE A 896 20.00 14.09 -16.15
CA ILE A 896 20.26 14.84 -17.37
C ILE A 896 19.09 15.81 -17.59
N ILE A 897 19.30 17.09 -17.33
CA ILE A 897 18.30 18.15 -17.46
C ILE A 897 18.52 18.94 -18.75
N SER A 898 17.46 19.55 -19.29
CA SER A 898 17.58 20.40 -20.48
C SER A 898 18.57 21.56 -20.23
N ALA A 899 19.43 21.82 -21.22
CA ALA A 899 20.38 22.94 -21.22
C ALA A 899 19.69 24.30 -20.97
N ILE A 900 18.50 24.45 -21.54
CA ILE A 900 17.62 25.61 -21.37
C ILE A 900 16.29 25.13 -20.78
N GLN A 901 15.79 25.83 -19.76
CA GLN A 901 14.46 25.61 -19.19
C GLN A 901 13.68 26.93 -19.13
N ILE A 902 12.42 26.90 -19.55
CA ILE A 902 11.50 28.03 -19.38
C ILE A 902 10.81 27.88 -18.02
N ILE A 903 10.91 28.92 -17.19
CA ILE A 903 10.31 29.02 -15.86
C ILE A 903 9.17 30.03 -15.91
N LYS A 904 7.96 29.60 -15.54
CA LYS A 904 6.81 30.50 -15.37
C LYS A 904 7.00 31.33 -14.10
N LYS A 905 6.66 32.62 -14.16
CA LYS A 905 6.59 33.48 -12.98
C LYS A 905 5.16 33.97 -12.84
N GLU A 906 4.39 33.32 -11.97
CA GLU A 906 3.05 33.79 -11.61
C GLU A 906 3.16 34.85 -10.51
N LYS A 907 2.68 36.06 -10.81
CA LYS A 907 2.22 37.01 -9.82
C LYS A 907 1.01 37.75 -10.38
N GLY A 908 -0.13 37.56 -9.72
CA GLY A 908 -1.27 38.48 -9.80
C GLY A 908 -2.31 38.17 -10.86
N ILE A 909 -3.56 38.38 -10.44
CA ILE A 909 -4.79 38.41 -11.24
C ILE A 909 -4.58 39.36 -12.44
N GLU A 910 -4.88 38.84 -13.63
CA GLU A 910 -4.99 39.53 -14.94
C GLU A 910 -3.87 40.51 -15.36
N ASN A 911 -3.18 40.15 -16.46
CA ASN A 911 -2.61 41.03 -17.51
C ASN A 911 -1.10 41.06 -17.75
N ASP A 912 -0.24 40.43 -16.93
CA ASP A 912 1.22 40.49 -17.15
C ASP A 912 1.86 39.10 -17.24
N PHE A 913 1.73 38.42 -18.39
CA PHE A 913 2.44 37.15 -18.61
C PHE A 913 3.95 37.36 -18.57
N GLN A 914 4.62 36.70 -17.62
CA GLN A 914 6.06 36.75 -17.45
C GLN A 914 6.67 35.35 -17.44
N ILE A 915 7.70 35.17 -18.25
CA ILE A 915 8.57 34.00 -18.20
C ILE A 915 9.99 34.42 -17.84
N ALA A 916 10.75 33.48 -17.31
CA ALA A 916 12.18 33.58 -17.23
C ALA A 916 12.81 32.33 -17.84
N VAL A 917 13.97 32.49 -18.45
CA VAL A 917 14.72 31.40 -19.06
C VAL A 917 15.87 31.04 -18.13
N LYS A 918 15.93 29.80 -17.68
CA LYS A 918 17.04 29.26 -16.90
C LYS A 918 18.06 28.61 -17.84
N ASN A 919 19.29 29.11 -17.76
CA ASN A 919 20.45 28.50 -18.40
C ASN A 919 21.08 27.52 -17.40
N ASN A 920 20.94 26.21 -17.66
CA ASN A 920 21.55 25.16 -16.84
C ASN A 920 22.96 24.79 -17.31
N THR A 921 23.51 25.48 -18.32
CA THR A 921 24.83 25.20 -18.86
C THR A 921 25.92 26.01 -18.14
N HIS A 922 27.16 25.58 -18.32
CA HIS A 922 28.35 26.30 -17.83
C HIS A 922 28.80 27.47 -18.70
N LYS A 923 28.08 27.78 -19.79
CA LYS A 923 28.43 28.84 -20.74
C LYS A 923 27.40 29.98 -20.72
N LEU A 924 27.82 31.17 -21.12
CA LEU A 924 26.91 32.29 -21.40
C LEU A 924 26.01 31.92 -22.59
N ILE A 925 24.70 32.15 -22.46
CA ILE A 925 23.76 32.02 -23.58
C ILE A 925 23.37 33.40 -24.09
N ASN A 926 23.75 33.68 -25.34
CA ASN A 926 23.30 34.83 -26.10
C ASN A 926 22.37 34.37 -27.22
N GLY A 927 21.17 34.92 -27.27
CA GLY A 927 20.20 34.55 -28.28
C GLY A 927 18.99 35.46 -28.31
N THR A 928 17.95 34.94 -28.92
CA THR A 928 16.68 35.61 -29.08
C THR A 928 15.57 34.65 -28.70
N ILE A 929 14.66 35.10 -27.83
CA ILE A 929 13.40 34.41 -27.58
C ILE A 929 12.35 34.91 -28.56
N GLU A 930 11.59 33.99 -29.13
CA GLU A 930 10.54 34.22 -30.12
C GLU A 930 9.28 33.47 -29.67
N ILE A 931 8.17 34.20 -29.53
CA ILE A 931 6.86 33.66 -29.17
C ILE A 931 5.84 34.32 -30.07
N ASN A 932 5.27 33.55 -30.99
CA ASN A 932 4.39 34.06 -32.04
C ASN A 932 5.06 35.26 -32.78
N GLN A 933 4.52 36.48 -32.62
CA GLN A 933 5.06 37.71 -33.22
C GLN A 933 6.02 38.49 -32.29
N TYR A 934 6.15 38.09 -31.03
CA TYR A 934 7.02 38.75 -30.06
C TYR A 934 8.44 38.19 -30.16
N GLN A 935 9.43 39.10 -30.11
CA GLN A 935 10.85 38.75 -30.17
C GLN A 935 11.65 39.63 -29.22
N GLU A 936 12.49 39.03 -28.36
CA GLU A 936 13.37 39.76 -27.44
C GLU A 936 14.76 39.12 -27.39
N LYS A 937 15.81 39.94 -27.32
CA LYS A 937 17.18 39.44 -27.14
C LYS A 937 17.41 39.04 -25.69
N ILE A 938 17.96 37.84 -25.48
CA ILE A 938 18.31 37.32 -24.17
C ILE A 938 19.81 37.16 -24.02
N ASN A 939 20.31 37.50 -22.84
CA ASN A 939 21.68 37.27 -22.40
C ASN A 939 21.61 36.68 -20.98
N ILE A 940 22.00 35.42 -20.84
CA ILE A 940 21.80 34.64 -19.61
C ILE A 940 23.12 34.01 -19.20
N ASN A 941 23.64 34.43 -18.05
CA ASN A 941 24.85 33.86 -17.46
C ASN A 941 24.70 32.36 -17.22
N ASN A 942 25.82 31.66 -17.11
CA ASN A 942 25.86 30.24 -16.79
C ASN A 942 25.16 29.93 -15.45
N ASN A 943 24.43 28.81 -15.38
CA ASN A 943 23.68 28.38 -14.18
C ASN A 943 22.78 29.46 -13.55
N SER A 944 22.24 30.37 -14.37
CA SER A 944 21.48 31.53 -13.90
C SER A 944 20.12 31.63 -14.59
N LEU A 945 19.24 32.42 -13.97
CA LEU A 945 17.93 32.77 -14.50
C LEU A 945 18.03 34.11 -15.23
N SER A 946 17.36 34.25 -16.38
CA SER A 946 17.21 35.53 -17.07
C SER A 946 16.42 36.53 -16.21
N LYS A 947 16.44 37.80 -16.63
CA LYS A 947 15.40 38.75 -16.20
C LYS A 947 14.02 38.24 -16.63
N ASN A 948 12.97 38.69 -15.93
CA ASN A 948 11.60 38.40 -16.35
C ASN A 948 11.34 39.06 -17.71
N ILE A 949 10.83 38.26 -18.63
CA ILE A 949 10.47 38.65 -19.98
C ILE A 949 8.95 38.79 -19.99
N LYS A 950 8.47 40.02 -20.09
CA LYS A 950 7.04 40.33 -20.13
C LYS A 950 6.56 40.22 -21.56
N ILE A 951 5.65 39.29 -21.81
CA ILE A 951 5.13 39.04 -23.15
C ILE A 951 3.76 39.72 -23.24
N PRO A 952 3.56 40.64 -24.19
CA PRO A 952 2.28 41.30 -24.38
C PRO A 952 1.17 40.30 -24.74
N ASN A 953 -0.01 40.45 -24.12
CA ASN A 953 -1.17 39.56 -24.35
C ASN A 953 -1.61 39.51 -25.82
N ASN A 954 -1.46 40.61 -26.58
CA ASN A 954 -1.79 40.66 -28.01
C ASN A 954 -0.86 39.79 -28.88
N ASN A 955 0.25 39.30 -28.34
CA ASN A 955 1.15 38.35 -28.99
C ASN A 955 0.90 36.90 -28.56
N LEU A 956 -0.08 36.61 -27.70
CA LEU A 956 -0.40 35.28 -27.22
C LEU A 956 -1.74 34.79 -27.79
N LEU A 957 -1.88 33.48 -27.90
CA LEU A 957 -3.15 32.81 -28.12
C LEU A 957 -3.57 32.09 -26.82
N PRO A 958 -4.88 31.96 -26.54
CA PRO A 958 -5.34 31.04 -25.51
C PRO A 958 -4.77 29.62 -25.72
N GLY A 959 -4.46 28.92 -24.63
CA GLY A 959 -3.90 27.56 -24.71
C GLY A 959 -2.40 27.55 -24.98
N THR A 960 -1.94 26.64 -25.82
CA THR A 960 -0.54 26.34 -26.06
C THR A 960 0.12 27.34 -27.00
N ASN A 961 1.23 27.92 -26.57
CA ASN A 961 2.04 28.85 -27.36
C ASN A 961 3.44 28.26 -27.55
N LEU A 962 3.98 28.42 -28.75
CA LEU A 962 5.31 27.93 -29.06
C LEU A 962 6.37 28.97 -28.68
N VAL A 963 7.31 28.57 -27.83
CA VAL A 963 8.46 29.37 -27.44
C VAL A 963 9.71 28.83 -28.10
N ASN A 964 10.30 29.64 -28.97
CA ASN A 964 11.55 29.37 -29.64
C ASN A 964 12.66 30.21 -29.02
N ILE A 965 13.79 29.60 -28.73
CA ILE A 965 15.01 30.28 -28.29
C ILE A 965 16.08 29.96 -29.31
N LYS A 966 16.46 30.97 -30.08
CA LYS A 966 17.50 30.88 -31.11
C LYS A 966 18.78 31.48 -30.58
N THR A 967 19.82 30.67 -30.50
CA THR A 967 21.18 31.10 -30.16
C THR A 967 22.09 30.76 -31.34
N LYS A 968 23.38 31.12 -31.26
CA LYS A 968 24.35 30.76 -32.31
C LYS A 968 24.51 29.24 -32.47
N ASP A 969 24.42 28.50 -31.37
CA ASP A 969 24.78 27.08 -31.30
C ASP A 969 23.57 26.16 -31.03
N ILE A 970 22.46 26.72 -30.53
CA ILE A 970 21.28 25.97 -30.07
C ILE A 970 20.02 26.64 -30.61
N GLN A 971 19.16 25.87 -31.27
CA GLN A 971 17.74 26.17 -31.42
C GLN A 971 16.96 25.31 -30.43
N TYR A 972 16.25 25.96 -29.51
CA TYR A 972 15.45 25.30 -28.51
C TYR A 972 13.99 25.69 -28.70
N GLN A 973 13.10 24.70 -28.74
CA GLN A 973 11.67 24.90 -28.94
C GLN A 973 10.93 24.20 -27.80
N LYS A 974 10.01 24.92 -27.16
CA LYS A 974 9.17 24.38 -26.09
C LYS A 974 7.79 25.01 -26.12
N THR A 975 6.78 24.23 -25.77
CA THR A 975 5.41 24.71 -25.64
C THR A 975 5.13 25.27 -24.26
N TYR A 976 4.21 26.22 -24.19
CA TYR A 976 3.74 26.84 -22.96
C TYR A 976 2.22 26.96 -22.99
N LEU A 977 1.53 26.40 -22.00
CA LEU A 977 0.07 26.39 -21.90
C LEU A 977 -0.43 27.57 -21.05
N ASN A 978 -1.38 28.37 -21.58
CA ASN A 978 -2.04 29.44 -20.85
C ASN A 978 -3.45 29.75 -21.37
N TRP A 979 -4.44 29.35 -20.60
CA TRP A 979 -5.85 29.60 -20.91
C TRP A 979 -6.39 30.94 -20.38
N ASN A 980 -5.59 31.69 -19.62
CA ASN A 980 -5.97 32.97 -19.00
C ASN A 980 -5.65 34.18 -19.91
N VAL A 981 -5.67 33.99 -21.22
CA VAL A 981 -5.41 35.02 -22.23
C VAL A 981 -6.64 35.16 -23.11
N LYS A 982 -6.97 36.39 -23.52
CA LYS A 982 -7.98 36.64 -24.55
C LYS A 982 -7.30 36.83 -25.91
N PRO A 983 -7.86 36.27 -27.00
CA PRO A 983 -7.35 36.47 -28.34
C PRO A 983 -7.44 37.96 -28.73
N ASN A 984 -6.54 38.40 -29.60
CA ASN A 984 -6.60 39.73 -30.20
C ASN A 984 -7.93 39.90 -30.95
N THR A 985 -8.52 41.10 -30.95
CA THR A 985 -9.76 41.43 -31.67
C THR A 985 -9.71 41.12 -33.17
N ASN A 986 -8.51 41.08 -33.76
CA ASN A 986 -8.31 40.74 -35.17
C ASN A 986 -8.18 39.22 -35.43
N THR A 987 -8.35 38.38 -34.41
CA THR A 987 -8.25 36.92 -34.55
C THR A 987 -9.48 36.38 -35.25
N VAL A 988 -9.29 35.70 -36.39
CA VAL A 988 -10.39 35.09 -37.15
C VAL A 988 -10.52 33.63 -36.76
N PHE A 989 -11.67 33.28 -36.20
CA PHE A 989 -12.05 31.90 -35.87
C PHE A 989 -12.90 31.30 -36.99
N GLU A 990 -12.54 30.12 -37.46
CA GLU A 990 -13.34 29.32 -38.39
C GLU A 990 -13.72 28.00 -37.73
N THR A 991 -15.00 27.82 -37.43
CA THR A 991 -15.52 26.56 -36.93
C THR A 991 -15.57 25.53 -38.06
N ILE A 992 -15.10 24.32 -37.80
CA ILE A 992 -15.22 23.19 -38.73
C ILE A 992 -16.58 22.52 -38.48
N ASN A 993 -17.35 22.31 -39.55
CA ASN A 993 -18.64 21.62 -39.47
C ASN A 993 -18.41 20.10 -39.39
N LEU A 994 -18.64 19.53 -38.21
CA LEU A 994 -18.46 18.10 -37.94
C LEU A 994 -19.73 17.27 -38.09
N LYS A 995 -20.89 17.88 -38.44
CA LYS A 995 -22.20 17.23 -38.45
C LYS A 995 -22.23 15.88 -39.19
N ASN A 996 -21.56 15.80 -40.33
CA ASN A 996 -21.57 14.59 -41.18
C ASN A 996 -20.56 13.52 -40.72
N TYR A 997 -19.79 13.79 -39.67
CA TYR A 997 -18.81 12.88 -39.09
C TYR A 997 -19.23 12.35 -37.73
N TYR A 998 -20.21 12.99 -37.06
CA TYR A 998 -20.75 12.48 -35.82
C TYR A 998 -21.31 11.07 -36.04
N ASN A 999 -20.96 10.18 -35.12
CA ASN A 999 -21.38 8.78 -35.13
C ASN A 999 -22.13 8.38 -33.86
N ASP A 1000 -22.26 9.31 -32.89
CA ASP A 1000 -23.02 9.09 -31.67
C ASP A 1000 -23.35 10.42 -30.96
N ARG A 1001 -24.07 10.30 -29.84
CA ARG A 1001 -24.32 11.35 -28.86
C ARG A 1001 -23.53 11.07 -27.58
N ILE A 1002 -22.94 12.12 -27.00
CA ILE A 1002 -22.07 12.02 -25.82
C ILE A 1002 -22.69 11.31 -24.61
N VAL A 1003 -24.01 11.43 -24.44
CA VAL A 1003 -24.75 10.80 -23.33
C VAL A 1003 -24.72 9.27 -23.35
N ASN A 1004 -24.44 8.66 -24.50
CA ASN A 1004 -24.47 7.21 -24.68
C ASN A 1004 -23.17 6.51 -24.24
N ILE A 1005 -22.10 7.24 -23.91
CA ILE A 1005 -20.76 6.66 -23.68
C ILE A 1005 -20.72 5.53 -22.65
N PHE A 1006 -21.53 5.60 -21.58
CA PHE A 1006 -21.65 4.55 -20.56
C PHE A 1006 -22.96 3.73 -20.65
N GLU A 1007 -23.88 4.13 -21.53
CA GLU A 1007 -25.09 3.34 -21.84
C GLU A 1007 -24.79 2.25 -22.88
N GLU A 1008 -23.86 2.53 -23.79
CA GLU A 1008 -23.37 1.59 -24.80
C GLU A 1008 -22.69 0.36 -24.15
N GLN A 1009 -22.70 -0.77 -24.86
CA GLN A 1009 -22.17 -2.04 -24.34
C GLN A 1009 -21.00 -2.52 -25.22
N TYR A 1010 -19.79 -2.42 -24.67
CA TYR A 1010 -18.52 -2.77 -25.29
C TYR A 1010 -18.21 -4.26 -25.12
N PHE A 1011 -18.72 -5.09 -26.04
CA PHE A 1011 -18.55 -6.54 -25.98
C PHE A 1011 -17.25 -7.06 -26.60
N SER A 1012 -16.67 -6.37 -27.58
CA SER A 1012 -15.52 -6.86 -28.35
C SER A 1012 -14.61 -5.73 -28.85
N PRO A 1013 -13.28 -5.97 -28.96
CA PRO A 1013 -12.58 -7.24 -28.75
C PRO A 1013 -12.37 -7.59 -27.26
N ARG A 1014 -12.32 -8.89 -26.93
CA ARG A 1014 -11.97 -9.39 -25.58
C ARG A 1014 -10.96 -10.52 -25.68
N SER A 1015 -10.21 -10.71 -24.59
CA SER A 1015 -9.24 -11.81 -24.49
C SER A 1015 -9.93 -13.15 -24.74
N PRO A 1016 -9.36 -14.02 -25.60
CA PRO A 1016 -9.83 -15.40 -25.73
C PRO A 1016 -9.43 -16.29 -24.55
N TYR A 1017 -8.62 -15.75 -23.63
CA TYR A 1017 -8.06 -16.43 -22.47
C TYR A 1017 -8.65 -15.90 -21.16
N PRO A 1018 -8.62 -16.69 -20.07
CA PRO A 1018 -9.10 -16.24 -18.77
C PRO A 1018 -8.37 -14.98 -18.30
N THR A 1019 -9.15 -13.95 -17.97
CA THR A 1019 -8.63 -12.66 -17.51
C THR A 1019 -9.69 -11.90 -16.74
N LEU A 1020 -9.25 -10.94 -15.93
CA LEU A 1020 -10.08 -9.82 -15.47
C LEU A 1020 -10.06 -8.72 -16.54
N SER A 1021 -11.17 -8.01 -16.69
CA SER A 1021 -11.37 -6.98 -17.72
C SER A 1021 -12.33 -5.90 -17.27
N ILE A 1022 -12.34 -4.76 -17.97
CA ILE A 1022 -13.34 -3.73 -17.76
C ILE A 1022 -14.75 -4.27 -18.04
N PRO A 1023 -15.77 -3.91 -17.22
CA PRO A 1023 -17.16 -4.23 -17.47
C PRO A 1023 -17.66 -3.73 -18.84
N VAL A 1024 -18.71 -4.36 -19.38
CA VAL A 1024 -19.25 -4.02 -20.71
C VAL A 1024 -19.76 -2.60 -20.85
N GLN A 1025 -20.13 -1.91 -19.77
CA GLN A 1025 -20.51 -0.49 -19.83
C GLN A 1025 -19.32 0.49 -19.96
N GLY A 1026 -18.08 0.01 -20.02
CA GLY A 1026 -16.90 0.86 -20.27
C GLY A 1026 -16.42 1.70 -19.08
N ILE A 1027 -16.95 1.44 -17.87
CA ILE A 1027 -16.55 2.06 -16.61
C ILE A 1027 -16.61 1.04 -15.45
N GLY A 1028 -15.80 1.28 -14.42
CA GLY A 1028 -15.64 0.41 -13.26
C GLY A 1028 -14.53 -0.62 -13.44
N ASP A 1029 -14.47 -1.54 -12.50
CA ASP A 1029 -13.49 -2.62 -12.45
C ASP A 1029 -14.17 -3.96 -12.14
N TRP A 1030 -13.40 -5.04 -12.07
CA TRP A 1030 -13.96 -6.35 -11.82
C TRP A 1030 -14.60 -6.49 -10.44
N CYS A 1031 -14.19 -5.76 -9.39
CA CYS A 1031 -14.85 -5.67 -8.09
C CYS A 1031 -16.08 -4.74 -8.08
N SER A 1032 -16.00 -3.66 -8.84
CA SER A 1032 -16.99 -2.58 -8.95
C SER A 1032 -17.77 -2.68 -10.27
N TYR A 1033 -18.06 -3.89 -10.73
CA TYR A 1033 -18.58 -4.15 -12.09
C TYR A 1033 -19.98 -3.60 -12.37
N LYS A 1034 -20.64 -3.01 -11.37
CA LYS A 1034 -21.92 -2.31 -11.49
C LYS A 1034 -21.78 -0.78 -11.48
N GLU A 1035 -20.56 -0.27 -11.40
CA GLU A 1035 -20.31 1.16 -11.54
C GLU A 1035 -20.86 1.64 -12.88
N HIS A 1036 -21.52 2.79 -12.82
CA HIS A 1036 -22.18 3.44 -13.93
C HIS A 1036 -22.28 4.93 -13.60
N GLU A 1037 -22.22 5.79 -14.61
CA GLU A 1037 -22.35 7.24 -14.48
C GLU A 1037 -23.31 7.77 -15.52
N GLU A 1038 -24.16 8.72 -15.14
CA GLU A 1038 -25.11 9.35 -16.03
C GLU A 1038 -24.48 10.62 -16.64
N ILE A 1039 -24.42 10.66 -17.97
CA ILE A 1039 -23.95 11.81 -18.73
C ILE A 1039 -25.15 12.59 -19.26
N ASP A 1040 -25.18 13.90 -19.00
CA ASP A 1040 -26.30 14.79 -19.32
C ASP A 1040 -25.77 16.02 -20.06
N ASP A 1041 -26.10 16.14 -21.34
CA ASP A 1041 -25.70 17.25 -22.21
C ASP A 1041 -26.74 18.38 -22.31
N SER A 1042 -27.79 18.37 -21.48
CA SER A 1042 -28.91 19.30 -21.59
C SER A 1042 -28.52 20.77 -21.50
N GLY A 1043 -27.58 21.11 -20.63
CA GLY A 1043 -27.04 22.48 -20.49
C GLY A 1043 -26.26 22.93 -21.72
N LEU A 1044 -25.38 22.07 -22.24
CA LEU A 1044 -24.66 22.30 -23.48
C LEU A 1044 -25.64 22.54 -24.64
N MET A 1045 -26.64 21.66 -24.82
CA MET A 1045 -27.64 21.77 -25.89
C MET A 1045 -28.45 23.07 -25.76
N THR A 1046 -28.83 23.43 -24.52
CA THR A 1046 -29.59 24.66 -24.24
C THR A 1046 -28.79 25.91 -24.60
N LYS A 1047 -27.50 25.97 -24.21
CA LYS A 1047 -26.61 27.09 -24.54
C LYS A 1047 -26.33 27.19 -26.04
N ALA A 1048 -26.22 26.06 -26.73
CA ALA A 1048 -25.93 26.03 -28.16
C ALA A 1048 -27.12 26.40 -29.06
N ARG A 1049 -28.36 26.21 -28.59
CA ARG A 1049 -29.61 26.33 -29.38
C ARG A 1049 -29.78 27.63 -30.15
N LYS A 1050 -29.36 28.76 -29.57
CA LYS A 1050 -29.61 30.07 -30.16
C LYS A 1050 -28.83 30.27 -31.48
N ASP A 1051 -27.56 29.87 -31.48
CA ASP A 1051 -26.60 30.23 -32.53
C ASP A 1051 -25.96 28.98 -33.19
N ASN A 1052 -26.41 27.77 -32.85
CA ASN A 1052 -25.77 26.49 -33.18
C ASN A 1052 -24.28 26.48 -32.85
N GLN A 1053 -23.94 27.12 -31.73
CA GLN A 1053 -22.57 27.28 -31.26
C GLN A 1053 -22.49 27.35 -29.74
N ILE A 1054 -21.43 26.78 -29.17
CA ILE A 1054 -21.00 27.05 -27.80
C ILE A 1054 -19.71 27.88 -27.87
N VAL A 1055 -19.59 28.89 -27.01
CA VAL A 1055 -18.43 29.79 -27.00
C VAL A 1055 -17.71 29.66 -25.65
N SER A 1056 -16.38 29.49 -25.69
CA SER A 1056 -15.56 29.42 -24.48
C SER A 1056 -15.43 30.78 -23.79
N PRO A 1057 -14.97 30.85 -22.52
CA PRO A 1057 -14.71 32.12 -21.83
C PRO A 1057 -13.68 33.00 -22.54
N GLN A 1058 -12.80 32.39 -23.34
CA GLN A 1058 -11.81 33.07 -24.17
C GLN A 1058 -12.36 33.52 -25.53
N GLY A 1059 -13.65 33.32 -25.80
CA GLY A 1059 -14.30 33.74 -27.04
C GLY A 1059 -14.10 32.80 -28.22
N ILE A 1060 -13.70 31.54 -27.99
CA ILE A 1060 -13.49 30.54 -29.04
C ILE A 1060 -14.84 29.86 -29.33
N PRO A 1061 -15.43 30.01 -30.53
CA PRO A 1061 -16.69 29.36 -30.88
C PRO A 1061 -16.45 27.90 -31.31
N PHE A 1062 -17.43 27.02 -31.06
CA PHE A 1062 -17.50 25.65 -31.57
C PHE A 1062 -18.89 25.40 -32.17
N ASN A 1063 -18.96 24.82 -33.37
CA ASN A 1063 -20.22 24.50 -34.01
C ASN A 1063 -20.86 23.26 -33.38
N ILE A 1064 -21.90 23.46 -32.56
CA ILE A 1064 -22.68 22.40 -31.90
C ILE A 1064 -24.15 22.67 -32.19
N LEU A 1065 -24.86 21.71 -32.76
CA LEU A 1065 -26.29 21.84 -33.02
C LEU A 1065 -27.03 21.76 -31.67
N GLY A 1066 -27.81 22.79 -31.31
CA GLY A 1066 -28.52 22.81 -30.01
C GLY A 1066 -29.82 22.00 -29.98
N GLU A 1067 -29.87 20.95 -30.80
CA GLU A 1067 -30.96 19.95 -30.87
C GLU A 1067 -30.41 18.59 -30.39
N PRO A 1068 -31.24 17.75 -29.74
CA PRO A 1068 -30.80 16.45 -29.20
C PRO A 1068 -30.54 15.46 -30.33
N THR A 1069 -29.38 15.59 -30.96
CA THR A 1069 -28.88 14.81 -32.09
C THR A 1069 -27.46 14.34 -31.78
N ASP A 1070 -26.91 13.49 -32.64
CA ASP A 1070 -25.50 13.12 -32.57
C ASP A 1070 -24.62 14.37 -32.53
N ASN A 1071 -23.69 14.40 -31.58
CA ASN A 1071 -22.92 15.59 -31.25
C ASN A 1071 -21.45 15.29 -30.95
N ILE A 1072 -21.00 14.06 -31.21
CA ILE A 1072 -19.61 13.66 -31.02
C ILE A 1072 -19.16 12.63 -32.06
N ILE A 1073 -17.87 12.70 -32.40
CA ILE A 1073 -17.16 11.69 -33.18
C ILE A 1073 -16.39 10.83 -32.20
N PHE A 1074 -16.88 9.62 -31.91
CA PHE A 1074 -16.13 8.65 -31.12
C PHE A 1074 -15.18 7.81 -31.96
N THR A 1075 -14.03 7.52 -31.38
CA THR A 1075 -13.07 6.53 -31.86
C THR A 1075 -12.70 5.59 -30.72
N SER A 1076 -12.43 4.32 -31.02
CA SER A 1076 -12.07 3.35 -29.99
C SER A 1076 -11.32 2.14 -30.57
N GLN A 1077 -10.64 1.39 -29.70
CA GLN A 1077 -10.18 0.03 -30.01
C GLN A 1077 -11.31 -1.01 -29.80
N TRP A 1078 -12.46 -0.61 -29.22
CA TRP A 1078 -13.70 -1.38 -29.24
C TRP A 1078 -14.34 -1.38 -30.62
N ASP A 1079 -14.99 -2.47 -31.00
CA ASP A 1079 -15.64 -2.62 -32.32
C ASP A 1079 -16.87 -1.69 -32.50
N ASN A 1080 -17.34 -1.06 -31.42
CA ASN A 1080 -18.47 -0.12 -31.43
C ASN A 1080 -18.17 1.15 -32.26
N TYR A 1081 -16.89 1.56 -32.35
CA TYR A 1081 -16.48 2.80 -33.03
C TYR A 1081 -15.23 2.56 -33.90
N PRO A 1082 -15.01 3.35 -34.96
CA PRO A 1082 -13.80 3.23 -35.76
C PRO A 1082 -12.54 3.55 -34.94
N GLU A 1083 -11.41 2.89 -35.24
CA GLU A 1083 -10.12 3.19 -34.60
C GLU A 1083 -9.65 4.62 -34.89
N SER A 1084 -10.00 5.15 -36.07
CA SER A 1084 -9.67 6.53 -36.46
C SER A 1084 -10.72 7.13 -37.39
N VAL A 1085 -10.86 8.47 -37.35
CA VAL A 1085 -11.70 9.25 -38.27
C VAL A 1085 -10.87 10.37 -38.88
N ASN A 1086 -11.02 10.57 -40.19
CA ASN A 1086 -10.28 11.55 -40.97
C ASN A 1086 -11.20 12.66 -41.51
N ILE A 1087 -10.95 13.90 -41.11
CA ILE A 1087 -11.72 15.09 -41.45
C ILE A 1087 -10.88 15.97 -42.39
N PRO A 1088 -11.29 16.18 -43.65
CA PRO A 1088 -10.57 17.06 -44.58
C PRO A 1088 -10.50 18.50 -44.05
N LEU A 1089 -9.33 19.10 -44.17
CA LEU A 1089 -9.08 20.51 -43.85
C LEU A 1089 -8.52 21.22 -45.09
N GLN A 1090 -8.68 22.54 -45.16
CA GLN A 1090 -8.21 23.36 -46.28
C GLN A 1090 -7.61 24.68 -45.80
N GLY A 1091 -6.82 25.32 -46.68
CA GLY A 1091 -6.17 26.60 -46.43
C GLY A 1091 -5.06 26.52 -45.38
N LYS A 1092 -4.67 27.66 -44.81
CA LYS A 1092 -3.64 27.75 -43.76
C LYS A 1092 -4.24 28.17 -42.43
N ALA A 1093 -3.73 27.64 -41.33
CA ALA A 1093 -4.11 28.06 -39.98
C ALA A 1093 -2.87 28.09 -39.09
N LYS A 1094 -2.89 28.94 -38.06
CA LYS A 1094 -1.82 29.00 -37.05
C LYS A 1094 -2.12 28.17 -35.81
N HIS A 1095 -3.36 27.72 -35.65
CA HIS A 1095 -3.82 27.00 -34.45
C HIS A 1095 -5.11 26.25 -34.73
N VAL A 1096 -5.33 25.14 -34.02
CA VAL A 1096 -6.64 24.49 -33.89
C VAL A 1096 -7.01 24.32 -32.42
N TYR A 1097 -8.26 24.64 -32.07
CA TYR A 1097 -8.88 24.34 -30.79
C TYR A 1097 -9.86 23.18 -30.93
N LEU A 1098 -9.95 22.34 -29.92
CA LEU A 1098 -10.71 21.10 -29.92
C LEU A 1098 -11.56 21.03 -28.65
N LEU A 1099 -12.87 20.84 -28.82
CA LEU A 1099 -13.76 20.45 -27.73
C LEU A 1099 -13.88 18.93 -27.76
N MET A 1100 -13.38 18.27 -26.73
CA MET A 1100 -13.24 16.81 -26.68
C MET A 1100 -13.82 16.25 -25.38
N ALA A 1101 -14.28 15.01 -25.41
CA ALA A 1101 -14.79 14.30 -24.23
C ALA A 1101 -14.61 12.79 -24.44
N GLY A 1102 -14.42 12.03 -23.37
CA GLY A 1102 -14.27 10.58 -23.46
C GLY A 1102 -13.84 9.96 -22.13
N SER A 1103 -13.60 8.65 -22.15
CA SER A 1103 -13.22 7.91 -20.95
C SER A 1103 -11.70 7.91 -20.72
N ALA A 1104 -11.31 7.75 -19.45
CA ALA A 1104 -9.95 7.47 -19.02
C ALA A 1104 -10.00 6.37 -17.94
N HIS A 1105 -8.94 5.58 -17.83
CA HIS A 1105 -8.88 4.45 -16.90
C HIS A 1105 -7.49 4.34 -16.27
N HIS A 1106 -7.40 3.97 -14.99
CA HIS A 1106 -6.12 3.93 -14.25
C HIS A 1106 -5.11 2.95 -14.84
N MET A 1107 -5.57 1.89 -15.51
CA MET A 1107 -4.71 0.94 -16.25
C MET A 1107 -4.08 1.53 -17.52
N GLN A 1108 -4.60 2.66 -18.03
CA GLN A 1108 -4.14 3.32 -19.26
C GLN A 1108 -3.54 4.70 -18.95
N THR A 1109 -2.96 4.83 -17.75
CA THR A 1109 -2.43 6.10 -17.23
C THR A 1109 -0.97 6.30 -17.64
N ARG A 1110 -0.57 7.56 -17.82
CA ARG A 1110 0.78 8.00 -18.18
C ARG A 1110 1.31 7.35 -19.48
N MET A 1111 0.40 7.03 -20.38
CA MET A 1111 0.65 6.56 -21.74
C MET A 1111 -0.33 7.21 -22.72
N ILE A 1112 -0.12 7.03 -24.01
CA ILE A 1112 -0.92 7.67 -25.06
C ILE A 1112 -2.29 6.99 -25.15
N ASN A 1113 -3.34 7.69 -24.75
CA ASN A 1113 -4.74 7.23 -24.85
C ASN A 1113 -5.28 7.43 -26.27
N GLY A 1114 -4.98 8.57 -26.90
CA GLY A 1114 -5.38 8.90 -28.26
C GLY A 1114 -4.46 9.94 -28.88
N ILE A 1115 -4.57 10.17 -30.19
CA ILE A 1115 -3.76 11.12 -30.94
C ILE A 1115 -4.65 11.92 -31.87
N VAL A 1116 -4.50 13.25 -31.84
CA VAL A 1116 -5.01 14.14 -32.89
C VAL A 1116 -3.86 14.53 -33.80
N THR A 1117 -3.95 14.20 -35.09
CA THR A 1117 -2.93 14.51 -36.09
C THR A 1117 -3.47 15.49 -37.13
N VAL A 1118 -2.82 16.63 -37.32
CA VAL A 1118 -3.10 17.55 -38.42
C VAL A 1118 -2.05 17.35 -39.51
N ASN A 1119 -2.49 16.86 -40.67
CA ASN A 1119 -1.64 16.64 -41.83
C ASN A 1119 -1.62 17.85 -42.76
N TYR A 1120 -0.47 18.08 -43.36
CA TYR A 1120 -0.26 19.10 -44.39
C TYR A 1120 -0.17 18.46 -45.79
N ILE A 1121 -0.43 19.25 -46.84
CA ILE A 1121 -0.34 18.79 -48.23
C ILE A 1121 1.10 18.36 -48.59
N ASP A 1122 2.11 18.98 -47.96
CA ASP A 1122 3.53 18.66 -48.15
C ASP A 1122 3.96 17.31 -47.52
N GLY A 1123 3.05 16.59 -46.87
CA GLY A 1123 3.29 15.29 -46.24
C GLY A 1123 3.76 15.36 -44.79
N SER A 1124 4.03 16.56 -44.25
CA SER A 1124 4.35 16.73 -42.82
C SER A 1124 3.09 16.74 -41.95
N SER A 1125 3.25 16.67 -40.62
CA SER A 1125 2.14 16.74 -39.66
C SER A 1125 2.54 17.36 -38.33
N ASP A 1126 1.55 17.90 -37.63
CA ASP A 1126 1.62 18.25 -36.20
C ASP A 1126 0.69 17.32 -35.41
N LYS A 1127 1.05 17.01 -34.16
CA LYS A 1127 0.35 16.03 -33.33
C LYS A 1127 0.09 16.54 -31.92
N LEU A 1128 -1.09 16.20 -31.40
CA LEU A 1128 -1.46 16.30 -30.00
C LEU A 1128 -1.69 14.90 -29.47
N GLU A 1129 -0.81 14.45 -28.57
CA GLU A 1129 -0.99 13.21 -27.81
C GLU A 1129 -1.92 13.48 -26.63
N LEU A 1130 -2.92 12.61 -26.44
CA LEU A 1130 -3.85 12.63 -25.32
C LEU A 1130 -3.33 11.65 -24.27
N ILE A 1131 -2.89 12.16 -23.12
CA ILE A 1131 -2.24 11.39 -22.06
C ILE A 1131 -2.98 11.70 -20.75
N SER A 1132 -3.55 10.68 -20.13
CA SER A 1132 -4.04 10.72 -18.76
C SER A 1132 -2.85 10.65 -17.79
N PRO A 1133 -2.81 11.41 -16.68
CA PRO A 1133 -3.71 12.50 -16.28
C PRO A 1133 -3.28 13.90 -16.77
N GLU A 1134 -2.31 13.98 -17.68
CA GLU A 1134 -1.69 15.24 -18.12
C GLU A 1134 -2.68 16.18 -18.82
N ASN A 1135 -3.24 15.76 -19.95
CA ASN A 1135 -4.18 16.57 -20.74
C ASN A 1135 -5.45 15.80 -21.14
N TRP A 1136 -5.58 14.53 -20.77
CA TRP A 1136 -6.78 13.73 -21.01
C TRP A 1136 -7.47 13.38 -19.68
N TRP A 1137 -8.63 13.96 -19.48
CA TRP A 1137 -9.40 13.88 -18.24
C TRP A 1137 -10.67 13.06 -18.47
N PRO A 1138 -11.04 12.18 -17.54
CA PRO A 1138 -12.26 11.39 -17.66
C PRO A 1138 -13.49 12.30 -17.74
N ILE A 1139 -14.53 11.86 -18.45
CA ILE A 1139 -15.76 12.63 -18.62
C ILE A 1139 -16.55 12.75 -17.31
N GLU A 1140 -16.54 11.71 -16.48
CA GLU A 1140 -17.38 11.60 -15.28
C GLU A 1140 -16.82 12.29 -14.04
N GLN A 1141 -15.54 12.68 -14.06
CA GLN A 1141 -14.85 13.22 -12.88
C GLN A 1141 -13.67 14.10 -13.22
N ASP A 1142 -13.23 14.87 -12.23
CA ASP A 1142 -11.92 15.51 -12.21
C ASP A 1142 -10.90 14.64 -11.45
N TYR A 1143 -9.62 14.85 -11.69
CA TYR A 1143 -8.57 14.15 -10.95
C TYR A 1143 -8.40 14.72 -9.52
N TYR A 1144 -8.31 13.83 -8.52
CA TYR A 1144 -7.85 14.20 -7.19
C TYR A 1144 -6.39 14.65 -7.25
N GLN A 1145 -6.11 15.87 -6.82
CA GLN A 1145 -4.76 16.42 -6.77
C GLN A 1145 -4.43 16.84 -5.34
N ASP A 1146 -3.25 16.45 -4.88
CA ASP A 1146 -2.68 16.90 -3.60
C ASP A 1146 -1.29 17.53 -3.79
N ASP A 1147 -0.88 17.72 -5.05
CA ASP A 1147 0.47 18.16 -5.47
C ASP A 1147 1.60 17.33 -4.83
N PHE A 1148 1.28 16.10 -4.42
CA PHE A 1148 2.17 15.24 -3.66
C PHE A 1148 2.14 13.79 -4.20
N ALA A 1149 1.21 12.95 -3.74
CA ALA A 1149 1.06 11.59 -4.24
C ALA A 1149 0.34 11.55 -5.61
N PHE A 1150 -0.53 12.52 -5.85
CA PHE A 1150 -1.37 12.62 -7.03
C PHE A 1150 -1.10 13.95 -7.73
N ASP A 1151 -0.05 13.94 -8.55
CA ASP A 1151 0.35 15.04 -9.43
C ASP A 1151 0.04 14.67 -10.89
N THR A 1152 -0.72 15.56 -11.55
CA THR A 1152 -1.07 15.46 -12.97
C THR A 1152 0.10 15.82 -13.88
N GLY A 1153 1.11 16.53 -13.37
CA GLY A 1153 2.32 16.96 -14.07
C GLY A 1153 2.10 18.10 -15.06
N LYS A 1154 0.85 18.51 -15.30
CA LYS A 1154 0.44 19.55 -16.25
C LYS A 1154 -0.77 20.33 -15.70
N PRO A 1155 -0.93 21.61 -16.07
CA PRO A 1155 -2.15 22.35 -15.71
C PRO A 1155 -3.40 21.70 -16.30
N GLN A 1156 -4.50 21.73 -15.53
CA GLN A 1156 -5.81 21.27 -15.96
C GLN A 1156 -6.29 22.02 -17.22
N PRO A 1157 -6.84 21.33 -18.24
CA PRO A 1157 -7.51 21.97 -19.36
C PRO A 1157 -8.88 22.55 -18.94
N PRO A 1158 -9.36 23.66 -19.55
CA PRO A 1158 -10.69 24.19 -19.27
C PRO A 1158 -11.76 23.13 -19.50
N ARG A 1159 -12.70 23.02 -18.57
CA ARG A 1159 -13.76 22.02 -18.56
C ARG A 1159 -15.10 22.68 -18.87
N LEU A 1160 -15.90 22.05 -19.73
CA LEU A 1160 -17.27 22.44 -20.01
C LEU A 1160 -18.21 21.41 -19.37
N TYR A 1161 -18.90 21.81 -18.31
CA TYR A 1161 -19.84 20.93 -17.60
C TYR A 1161 -21.07 20.76 -18.46
N LEU A 1162 -21.36 19.51 -18.85
CA LEU A 1162 -22.32 19.21 -19.92
C LEU A 1162 -23.76 19.55 -19.47
N LYS A 1163 -24.09 19.26 -18.22
CA LYS A 1163 -25.43 19.46 -17.66
C LYS A 1163 -25.80 20.93 -17.49
N THR A 1164 -24.83 21.79 -17.19
CA THR A 1164 -25.06 23.22 -16.97
C THR A 1164 -24.71 24.08 -18.19
N GLY A 1165 -23.82 23.58 -19.06
CA GLY A 1165 -23.20 24.34 -20.14
C GLY A 1165 -22.26 25.44 -19.62
N GLU A 1166 -21.73 25.29 -18.40
CA GLU A 1166 -20.81 26.24 -17.76
C GLU A 1166 -19.35 25.82 -17.90
N TRP A 1167 -18.46 26.81 -17.96
CA TRP A 1167 -17.03 26.60 -18.10
C TRP A 1167 -16.30 26.77 -16.77
N HIS A 1168 -15.42 25.82 -16.47
CA HIS A 1168 -14.60 25.79 -15.25
C HIS A 1168 -13.11 25.74 -15.62
N MET A 1169 -12.31 26.52 -14.91
CA MET A 1169 -10.86 26.62 -15.14
C MET A 1169 -10.05 25.89 -14.06
N ASP A 1170 -10.62 25.69 -12.86
CA ASP A 1170 -9.98 25.04 -11.71
C ASP A 1170 -10.95 24.04 -11.05
N SER A 1171 -10.46 22.83 -10.73
CA SER A 1171 -11.23 21.72 -10.14
C SER A 1171 -11.45 21.85 -8.62
N TYR A 1172 -10.49 22.41 -7.88
CA TYR A 1172 -10.47 22.34 -6.40
C TYR A 1172 -11.69 23.02 -5.74
N GLU A 1173 -12.18 24.12 -6.31
CA GLU A 1173 -13.38 24.79 -5.79
C GLU A 1173 -14.64 23.92 -5.94
N VAL A 1174 -14.71 23.09 -7.00
CA VAL A 1174 -15.84 22.19 -7.25
C VAL A 1174 -15.80 20.99 -6.30
N LEU A 1175 -14.62 20.41 -6.06
CA LEU A 1175 -14.43 19.32 -5.08
C LEU A 1175 -14.91 19.73 -3.69
N LYS A 1176 -14.49 20.94 -3.25
CA LYS A 1176 -14.87 21.51 -1.96
C LYS A 1176 -16.39 21.71 -1.82
N LYS A 1177 -17.07 22.00 -2.93
CA LYS A 1177 -18.52 22.23 -2.97
C LYS A 1177 -19.33 20.93 -2.95
N ASN A 1178 -18.87 19.90 -3.67
CA ASN A 1178 -19.65 18.68 -3.91
C ASN A 1178 -19.20 17.48 -3.06
N GLY A 1179 -18.05 17.54 -2.40
CA GLY A 1179 -17.53 16.46 -1.54
C GLY A 1179 -17.07 15.21 -2.29
N THR A 1180 -16.99 15.27 -3.62
CA THR A 1180 -16.57 14.19 -4.53
C THR A 1180 -15.85 14.77 -5.74
N ASN A 1181 -15.03 13.95 -6.40
CA ASN A 1181 -14.40 14.31 -7.68
C ASN A 1181 -15.31 14.10 -8.89
N LYS A 1182 -16.46 13.45 -8.70
CA LYS A 1182 -17.45 13.20 -9.75
C LYS A 1182 -18.13 14.51 -10.17
N ILE A 1183 -18.41 14.64 -11.47
CA ILE A 1183 -19.06 15.79 -12.08
C ILE A 1183 -20.47 15.37 -12.49
N GLU A 1184 -21.49 16.01 -11.92
CA GLU A 1184 -22.88 15.72 -12.25
C GLU A 1184 -23.16 15.98 -13.74
N GLY A 1185 -23.55 14.92 -14.47
CA GLY A 1185 -23.78 14.96 -15.92
C GLY A 1185 -22.51 15.00 -16.78
N GLY A 1186 -21.32 14.94 -16.17
CA GLY A 1186 -20.02 14.90 -16.84
C GLY A 1186 -19.53 16.22 -17.43
N ALA A 1187 -18.30 16.20 -17.96
CA ALA A 1187 -17.64 17.36 -18.55
C ALA A 1187 -16.84 17.03 -19.81
N ALA A 1188 -16.94 17.92 -20.80
CA ALA A 1188 -16.00 18.00 -21.91
C ALA A 1188 -14.79 18.87 -21.54
N GLN A 1189 -13.74 18.80 -22.33
CA GLN A 1189 -12.50 19.55 -22.15
C GLN A 1189 -12.09 20.29 -23.42
N LEU A 1190 -11.53 21.48 -23.22
CA LEU A 1190 -10.95 22.30 -24.27
C LEU A 1190 -9.45 22.02 -24.37
N LEU A 1191 -9.03 21.51 -25.53
CA LEU A 1191 -7.64 21.28 -25.89
C LEU A 1191 -7.24 22.10 -27.11
N ASP A 1192 -5.95 22.15 -27.39
CA ASP A 1192 -5.42 22.92 -28.52
C ASP A 1192 -4.13 22.33 -29.09
N LEU A 1193 -3.85 22.68 -30.35
CA LEU A 1193 -2.63 22.32 -31.06
C LEU A 1193 -2.16 23.51 -31.92
N PRO A 1194 -0.97 24.08 -31.64
CA PRO A 1194 -0.34 25.06 -32.53
C PRO A 1194 -0.04 24.45 -33.89
N LEU A 1195 -0.30 25.20 -34.96
CA LEU A 1195 -0.11 24.77 -36.35
C LEU A 1195 0.86 25.68 -37.10
N ASN A 1196 1.45 25.15 -38.16
CA ASN A 1196 2.33 25.91 -39.03
C ASN A 1196 1.52 26.73 -40.06
N ASN A 1197 1.40 28.03 -39.80
CA ASN A 1197 0.65 28.95 -40.66
C ASN A 1197 1.23 29.18 -42.07
N GLN A 1198 2.42 28.65 -42.37
CA GLN A 1198 3.02 28.71 -43.70
C GLN A 1198 2.59 27.52 -44.57
N LYS A 1199 2.09 26.44 -43.96
CA LYS A 1199 1.73 25.20 -44.64
C LYS A 1199 0.24 25.11 -44.92
N GLU A 1200 -0.09 24.43 -46.01
CA GLU A 1200 -1.47 24.17 -46.40
C GLU A 1200 -1.98 22.89 -45.73
N LEU A 1201 -3.11 23.01 -45.03
CA LEU A 1201 -3.76 21.92 -44.32
C LEU A 1201 -4.35 20.91 -45.31
N LYS A 1202 -4.31 19.64 -44.94
CA LYS A 1202 -4.89 18.52 -45.68
C LYS A 1202 -6.01 17.86 -44.88
N SER A 1203 -5.75 17.50 -43.62
CA SER A 1203 -6.76 16.85 -42.78
C SER A 1203 -6.44 16.89 -41.29
N LEU A 1204 -7.47 16.65 -40.48
CA LEU A 1204 -7.39 16.33 -39.05
C LEU A 1204 -7.81 14.88 -38.86
N ILE A 1205 -6.97 14.08 -38.20
CA ILE A 1205 -7.25 12.68 -37.87
C ILE A 1205 -7.36 12.57 -36.36
N LEU A 1206 -8.48 12.01 -35.88
CA LEU A 1206 -8.63 11.53 -34.51
C LEU A 1206 -8.39 10.02 -34.51
N GLU A 1207 -7.52 9.53 -33.64
CA GLU A 1207 -7.22 8.10 -33.47
C GLU A 1207 -7.20 7.72 -31.99
N THR A 1208 -7.91 6.65 -31.60
CA THR A 1208 -7.77 6.04 -30.28
C THR A 1208 -6.63 5.03 -30.30
N TYR A 1209 -5.73 5.15 -29.32
CA TYR A 1209 -4.47 4.42 -29.33
C TYR A 1209 -4.43 3.30 -28.28
N SER A 1210 -4.95 3.56 -27.07
CA SER A 1210 -5.00 2.59 -25.97
C SER A 1210 -6.28 1.75 -25.99
N ASN A 1211 -6.21 0.54 -25.43
CA ASN A 1211 -7.37 -0.32 -25.22
C ASN A 1211 -8.31 0.24 -24.13
N ASP A 1212 -9.52 -0.32 -24.03
CA ASP A 1212 -10.51 -0.05 -22.97
C ASP A 1212 -11.07 1.39 -22.90
N LEU A 1213 -10.76 2.25 -23.88
CA LEU A 1213 -11.11 3.67 -23.86
C LEU A 1213 -11.92 4.11 -25.09
N VAL A 1214 -12.69 5.18 -24.91
CA VAL A 1214 -13.41 5.87 -25.97
C VAL A 1214 -12.96 7.33 -25.98
N VAL A 1215 -12.46 7.80 -27.11
CA VAL A 1215 -11.99 9.19 -27.31
C VAL A 1215 -12.93 9.88 -28.28
N GLY A 1216 -13.45 11.04 -27.87
CA GLY A 1216 -14.46 11.78 -28.62
C GLY A 1216 -14.03 13.21 -29.00
N LEU A 1217 -14.37 13.62 -30.22
CA LEU A 1217 -14.26 15.00 -30.71
C LEU A 1217 -15.65 15.60 -30.96
N MET A 1218 -16.02 16.61 -30.19
CA MET A 1218 -17.31 17.31 -30.29
C MET A 1218 -17.23 18.53 -31.22
N GLY A 1219 -16.09 19.21 -31.28
CA GLY A 1219 -15.95 20.43 -32.08
C GLY A 1219 -14.50 20.77 -32.38
N ALA A 1220 -14.26 21.39 -33.53
CA ALA A 1220 -12.94 21.90 -33.92
C ALA A 1220 -13.04 23.30 -34.52
N THR A 1221 -12.09 24.17 -34.16
CA THR A 1221 -12.07 25.57 -34.63
C THR A 1221 -10.65 25.98 -34.99
N LEU A 1222 -10.46 26.44 -36.23
CA LEU A 1222 -9.19 26.95 -36.74
C LEU A 1222 -9.01 28.43 -36.46
N VAL A 1223 -7.76 28.85 -36.25
CA VAL A 1223 -7.38 30.25 -36.21
C VAL A 1223 -6.64 30.62 -37.48
N ARG A 1224 -7.18 31.58 -38.23
CA ARG A 1224 -6.59 32.05 -39.49
C ARG A 1224 -5.90 33.41 -39.38
#